data_AF-A0A922J4M0-F1
#
_entry.id   AF-A0A922J4M0-F1
#
_cell.length_a   1.000
_cell.length_b   1.000
_cell.length_c   1.000
_cell.angle_alpha   90.00
_cell.angle_beta   90.00
_cell.angle_gamma   90.00
#
_symmetry.space_group_name_H-M   'P 1'
#
loop_
_entity.id
_entity.type
_entity.pdbx_description
1 polymer ?
#
loop_
_entity_poly.entity_id
_entity_poly.type
_entity_poly.pdbx_seq_one_letter_code
_entity_poly.pdbx_strand_id
1 'polypeptide(L)'
;MVIETMAAQGKEPTFCMGDDIPLAILSQKPHMLYDYFKQRFAQVTNPAIDPLREGLVMSLEVNIGKRGNILEVGPENAKQVILSSPVLNEGELELLLKDPYLKCQVLPTFFDIHKGVDGSLEKTLYKLCEAADEAVRNGSQLLVLSDRADELEATRPAVPILLAVGAVHQHLIQNGLRMSASIIVDTAQCFSTHQFACLIGYGASAICPYLALETCRQWRLSNKTVNLMRNGKMPTVTIEQAQKNYCKAVKSGLLKILSKMGISLLSSYCGAQIFEIYGLGKEIVDLAFCGSVSSIGGLTFDELARETLSFWVKAFSEDTAKRLENFGFIQFRPGGEYHGNNPEMSKLLHKAVRQKSESSFSVYQQHLANRPVNVLRDLLEFKSDRTPIPVGKVEPAVSIVQRFCTGGMSLGAISRETHEAIAIAMNRLGGRSNSGEGGEDPIRWRPLTDVVDGYSPTLPHLKGLQNGDTATSAIKQVASGRFGVTPTFLVNADQLEIKIAQGAKPGEGGQLPGKKVSAYIARLRNSKPGVPLISPPPHHDIYSIEDLAQLIFDLHQVNPKAKVSVKLVAEAGIGTVASGVSKGNADIIQISGHDGGTGASPISSIKHAGGPWELGLTESHQTLIQNGLRERVILRVDGGFKSGVDVLLAAAMGADEYGFGSVAMIATGCVMARICHTNNCPVGVASQREELRARFPGVPGDLVNFFLYVAEEVRGMLAQLGYEKLDDIIGRTDLLRPRDISLMKTQHLDLSVILSNVGLPKWSSTEIRNQGVHSNGPVLDDILLADPEISDAIENEKVVNKTIKIYNVDRAVCGRIAGVIAKKYGDTGFAGQLSITFTGSAGQSFACFLTPGMNIRLVGEANDYVGKGIAGGELVVTPVDDTGFCPEDATIVGNTCLYGATGGQIFVRGKAGERFAVRNSLAQAVVEGTGDHCCEYMTGGCVVVLGKVGRNVAAGMTGGLAYILDEDNTLLPKVNKEIVKIQRLTAPVGQMQLKSLIEAHVGKTGSSKGSAILKEWDTYLPLFWQLVPPSEEDSPEACADYEKTTPGQVSLQSA
;
A
#
# COMPACT_ATOMS: atom_id res chain seq x y z
N MET A 1 13.65 -5.40 -19.41
CA MET A 1 13.20 -5.04 -18.04
C MET A 1 11.86 -5.65 -17.65
N VAL A 2 10.83 -5.69 -18.52
CA VAL A 2 9.51 -6.26 -18.17
C VAL A 2 9.39 -7.72 -18.61
N ILE A 3 9.29 -7.98 -19.92
CA ILE A 3 9.09 -9.33 -20.48
C ILE A 3 10.20 -10.30 -20.03
N GLU A 4 11.47 -9.89 -20.12
CA GLU A 4 12.61 -10.72 -19.74
C GLU A 4 12.52 -11.23 -18.29
N THR A 5 12.10 -10.39 -17.35
CA THR A 5 11.95 -10.78 -15.93
C THR A 5 10.78 -11.73 -15.74
N MET A 6 9.65 -11.46 -16.39
CA MET A 6 8.46 -12.32 -16.35
C MET A 6 8.76 -13.70 -16.93
N ALA A 7 9.44 -13.77 -18.07
CA ALA A 7 9.84 -15.02 -18.71
C ALA A 7 10.91 -15.79 -17.91
N ALA A 8 11.86 -15.09 -17.28
CA ALA A 8 12.90 -15.72 -16.47
C ALA A 8 12.40 -16.26 -15.13
N GLN A 9 11.51 -15.53 -14.44
CA GLN A 9 11.21 -15.76 -13.02
C GLN A 9 9.74 -16.15 -12.75
N GLY A 10 8.84 -15.97 -13.72
CA GLY A 10 7.41 -16.16 -13.52
C GLY A 10 6.77 -15.14 -12.58
N LYS A 11 7.40 -13.98 -12.42
CA LYS A 11 6.97 -12.86 -11.57
C LYS A 11 7.18 -11.55 -12.31
N GLU A 12 6.34 -10.57 -12.04
CA GLU A 12 6.57 -9.21 -12.54
C GLU A 12 7.81 -8.56 -11.87
N PRO A 13 8.45 -7.59 -12.53
CA PRO A 13 9.64 -6.95 -11.97
C PRO A 13 9.32 -6.03 -10.78
N THR A 14 10.13 -6.15 -9.72
CA THR A 14 10.20 -5.20 -8.60
C THR A 14 11.19 -4.07 -8.90
N PHE A 15 10.88 -2.86 -8.46
CA PHE A 15 11.72 -1.68 -8.58
C PHE A 15 11.59 -0.76 -7.36
N CYS A 16 12.04 0.49 -7.45
CA CYS A 16 12.02 1.46 -6.35
C CYS A 16 12.06 2.91 -6.86
N MET A 17 11.94 3.88 -5.93
CA MET A 17 11.65 5.30 -6.16
C MET A 17 10.26 5.52 -6.79
N GLY A 18 9.87 6.78 -6.94
CA GLY A 18 8.56 7.17 -7.49
C GLY A 18 8.58 7.25 -9.00
N ASP A 19 7.39 7.39 -9.58
CA ASP A 19 7.23 7.71 -10.99
C ASP A 19 7.47 9.21 -11.23
N ASP A 20 8.66 9.55 -11.71
CA ASP A 20 9.08 10.92 -11.88
C ASP A 20 9.25 11.34 -13.34
N ILE A 21 8.69 10.58 -14.28
CA ILE A 21 8.56 11.00 -15.69
C ILE A 21 7.27 11.81 -15.89
N PRO A 22 7.10 12.49 -17.03
CA PRO A 22 5.87 13.20 -17.31
C PRO A 22 4.65 12.28 -17.35
N LEU A 23 3.46 12.81 -17.01
CA LEU A 23 2.21 12.15 -17.39
C LEU A 23 2.22 11.88 -18.91
N ALA A 24 1.60 10.79 -19.36
CA ALA A 24 1.63 10.38 -20.78
C ALA A 24 1.21 11.52 -21.72
N ILE A 25 0.20 12.32 -21.34
CA ILE A 25 -0.28 13.47 -22.10
C ILE A 25 0.69 14.67 -22.14
N LEU A 26 1.57 14.79 -21.14
CA LEU A 26 2.56 15.87 -21.02
C LEU A 26 3.92 15.48 -21.62
N SER A 27 4.15 14.19 -21.85
CA SER A 27 5.39 13.67 -22.40
C SER A 27 5.64 14.17 -23.82
N GLN A 28 6.92 14.37 -24.15
CA GLN A 28 7.37 14.63 -25.52
C GLN A 28 7.66 13.33 -26.29
N LYS A 29 7.65 12.18 -25.61
CA LYS A 29 7.85 10.85 -26.20
C LYS A 29 6.49 10.20 -26.49
N PRO A 30 6.40 9.34 -27.52
CA PRO A 30 5.17 8.63 -27.80
C PRO A 30 4.90 7.58 -26.72
N HIS A 31 3.64 7.48 -26.30
CA HIS A 31 3.15 6.55 -25.29
C HIS A 31 2.10 5.61 -25.89
N MET A 32 2.02 4.39 -25.38
CA MET A 32 0.91 3.50 -25.73
C MET A 32 -0.37 3.98 -25.03
N LEU A 33 -1.52 3.76 -25.65
CA LEU A 33 -2.83 4.20 -25.11
C LEU A 33 -3.05 3.75 -23.65
N TYR A 34 -2.50 2.61 -23.24
CA TYR A 34 -2.57 2.11 -21.86
C TYR A 34 -2.01 3.08 -20.82
N ASP A 35 -0.98 3.88 -21.16
CA ASP A 35 -0.30 4.75 -20.19
C ASP A 35 -1.17 5.93 -19.71
N TYR A 36 -2.27 6.21 -20.42
CA TYR A 36 -3.27 7.21 -20.06
C TYR A 36 -4.27 6.69 -19.02
N PHE A 37 -4.28 5.38 -18.73
CA PHE A 37 -5.17 4.75 -17.75
C PHE A 37 -4.42 4.46 -16.46
N LYS A 38 -4.96 4.89 -15.32
CA LYS A 38 -4.45 4.56 -14.00
C LYS A 38 -5.43 3.66 -13.27
N GLN A 39 -4.92 2.58 -12.71
CA GLN A 39 -5.67 1.64 -11.90
C GLN A 39 -6.22 2.36 -10.67
N ARG A 40 -7.54 2.27 -10.49
CA ARG A 40 -8.20 2.67 -9.24
C ARG A 40 -8.00 1.60 -8.18
N PHE A 41 -8.16 1.95 -6.92
CA PHE A 41 -7.94 1.07 -5.79
C PHE A 41 -8.91 1.37 -4.65
N ALA A 42 -9.03 0.46 -3.70
CA ALA A 42 -9.85 0.65 -2.52
C ALA A 42 -9.06 1.40 -1.45
N GLN A 43 -9.71 2.37 -0.80
CA GLN A 43 -9.19 3.03 0.38
C GLN A 43 -10.35 3.41 1.30
N VAL A 44 -10.30 2.95 2.55
CA VAL A 44 -11.29 3.20 3.62
C VAL A 44 -12.68 2.58 3.38
N THR A 45 -13.36 2.90 2.28
CA THR A 45 -14.76 2.49 2.04
C THR A 45 -14.96 1.00 1.97
N ASN A 46 -13.94 0.28 1.51
CA ASN A 46 -13.85 -1.16 1.44
C ASN A 46 -12.36 -1.54 1.44
N PRO A 47 -11.99 -2.78 1.78
CA PRO A 47 -10.60 -3.20 1.81
C PRO A 47 -10.10 -3.75 0.47
N ALA A 48 -8.80 -3.66 0.26
CA ALA A 48 -8.09 -4.52 -0.70
C ALA A 48 -8.03 -5.97 -0.17
N ILE A 49 -7.81 -6.94 -1.06
CA ILE A 49 -7.63 -8.36 -0.72
C ILE A 49 -6.16 -8.75 -0.87
N ASP A 50 -5.73 -9.78 -0.17
CA ASP A 50 -4.41 -10.39 -0.36
C ASP A 50 -4.40 -11.43 -1.51
N PRO A 51 -3.79 -11.13 -2.66
CA PRO A 51 -3.80 -12.05 -3.80
C PRO A 51 -2.85 -13.25 -3.63
N LEU A 52 -2.00 -13.23 -2.59
CA LEU A 52 -1.05 -14.29 -2.30
C LEU A 52 -1.60 -15.22 -1.23
N ARG A 53 -2.03 -14.66 -0.09
CA ARG A 53 -2.46 -15.42 1.09
C ARG A 53 -3.92 -15.82 1.04
N GLU A 54 -4.74 -15.06 0.34
CA GLU A 54 -6.18 -15.28 0.22
C GLU A 54 -6.57 -15.68 -1.22
N GLY A 55 -5.59 -16.08 -2.06
CA GLY A 55 -5.83 -16.42 -3.45
C GLY A 55 -6.86 -17.54 -3.68
N LEU A 56 -7.19 -18.34 -2.66
CA LEU A 56 -8.25 -19.36 -2.71
C LEU A 56 -9.65 -18.79 -2.96
N VAL A 57 -9.90 -17.53 -2.61
CA VAL A 57 -11.20 -16.88 -2.87
C VAL A 57 -11.23 -16.17 -4.22
N MET A 58 -10.11 -16.14 -4.93
CA MET A 58 -9.97 -15.42 -6.20
C MET A 58 -10.01 -16.37 -7.39
N SER A 59 -10.51 -15.89 -8.53
CA SER A 59 -10.55 -16.67 -9.76
C SER A 59 -10.32 -15.83 -11.01
N LEU A 60 -9.59 -16.41 -11.96
CA LEU A 60 -9.38 -15.89 -13.32
C LEU A 60 -10.22 -16.64 -14.36
N GLU A 61 -11.17 -17.47 -13.93
CA GLU A 61 -12.04 -18.22 -14.84
C GLU A 61 -12.87 -17.29 -15.74
N VAL A 62 -13.02 -17.69 -17.00
CA VAL A 62 -13.77 -16.96 -18.02
C VAL A 62 -14.69 -17.91 -18.76
N ASN A 63 -15.94 -17.52 -18.95
CA ASN A 63 -16.90 -18.22 -19.80
C ASN A 63 -17.03 -17.52 -21.14
N ILE A 64 -16.81 -18.27 -22.24
CA ILE A 64 -16.84 -17.80 -23.62
C ILE A 64 -18.11 -18.31 -24.32
N GLY A 65 -18.79 -17.41 -25.01
CA GLY A 65 -20.02 -17.66 -25.77
C GLY A 65 -21.17 -16.75 -25.36
N LYS A 66 -22.37 -17.08 -25.83
CA LYS A 66 -23.62 -16.37 -25.47
C LYS A 66 -23.94 -16.58 -24.00
N ARG A 67 -24.32 -15.50 -23.30
CA ARG A 67 -24.88 -15.54 -21.94
C ARG A 67 -26.41 -15.59 -22.05
N GLY A 68 -27.03 -16.62 -21.48
CA GLY A 68 -28.47 -16.82 -21.54
C GLY A 68 -29.25 -16.05 -20.47
N ASN A 69 -30.54 -16.35 -20.36
CA ASN A 69 -31.45 -15.64 -19.46
C ASN A 69 -31.24 -16.11 -18.01
N ILE A 70 -30.83 -15.19 -17.13
CA ILE A 70 -30.61 -15.49 -15.70
C ILE A 70 -31.90 -15.86 -14.95
N LEU A 71 -33.07 -15.56 -15.51
CA LEU A 71 -34.39 -15.86 -14.92
C LEU A 71 -34.90 -17.25 -15.29
N GLU A 72 -34.28 -17.91 -16.28
CA GLU A 72 -34.67 -19.23 -16.75
C GLU A 72 -33.57 -20.24 -16.44
N VAL A 73 -33.93 -21.39 -15.86
CA VAL A 73 -32.98 -22.45 -15.56
C VAL A 73 -33.11 -23.53 -16.63
N GLY A 74 -32.05 -23.72 -17.42
CA GLY A 74 -32.01 -24.77 -18.44
C GLY A 74 -30.61 -25.05 -18.99
N PRO A 75 -30.44 -26.19 -19.68
CA PRO A 75 -29.14 -26.66 -20.19
C PRO A 75 -28.52 -25.75 -21.27
N GLU A 76 -29.33 -24.92 -21.92
CA GLU A 76 -28.88 -23.90 -22.88
C GLU A 76 -27.97 -22.84 -22.26
N ASN A 77 -28.16 -22.51 -20.98
CA ASN A 77 -27.33 -21.55 -20.26
C ASN A 77 -25.92 -22.08 -19.95
N ALA A 78 -25.72 -23.39 -20.01
CA ALA A 78 -24.43 -24.05 -19.80
C ALA A 78 -23.62 -24.27 -21.09
N LYS A 79 -24.16 -23.90 -22.26
CA LYS A 79 -23.49 -24.08 -23.57
C LYS A 79 -22.42 -23.01 -23.82
N GLN A 80 -21.36 -23.05 -23.02
CA GLN A 80 -20.24 -22.11 -23.08
C GLN A 80 -18.91 -22.85 -22.98
N VAL A 81 -17.84 -22.25 -23.49
CA VAL A 81 -16.47 -22.74 -23.29
C VAL A 81 -15.88 -22.09 -22.04
N ILE A 82 -15.41 -22.91 -21.10
CA ILE A 82 -14.80 -22.43 -19.85
C ILE A 82 -13.27 -22.40 -20.01
N LEU A 83 -12.68 -21.24 -19.74
CA LEU A 83 -11.24 -21.04 -19.70
C LEU A 83 -10.79 -20.85 -18.25
N SER A 84 -9.72 -21.54 -17.86
CA SER A 84 -9.11 -21.35 -16.52
C SER A 84 -8.44 -19.99 -16.31
N SER A 85 -8.28 -19.19 -17.37
CA SER A 85 -7.57 -17.92 -17.38
C SER A 85 -7.88 -17.13 -18.66
N PRO A 86 -7.84 -15.78 -18.62
CA PRO A 86 -7.99 -14.94 -19.81
C PRO A 86 -6.75 -14.92 -20.71
N VAL A 87 -5.61 -15.40 -20.23
CA VAL A 87 -4.35 -15.42 -21.01
C VAL A 87 -4.31 -16.68 -21.87
N LEU A 88 -4.35 -16.50 -23.19
CA LEU A 88 -4.31 -17.57 -24.19
C LEU A 88 -2.92 -17.65 -24.84
N ASN A 89 -2.49 -18.86 -25.17
CA ASN A 89 -1.46 -19.09 -26.19
C ASN A 89 -2.09 -19.24 -27.58
N GLU A 90 -1.25 -19.26 -28.62
CA GLU A 90 -1.70 -19.31 -30.01
C GLU A 90 -2.49 -20.60 -30.32
N GLY A 91 -2.11 -21.73 -29.73
CA GLY A 91 -2.83 -23.00 -29.90
C GLY A 91 -4.19 -23.02 -29.21
N GLU A 92 -4.31 -22.43 -28.03
CA GLU A 92 -5.60 -22.26 -27.34
C GLU A 92 -6.55 -21.37 -28.15
N LEU A 93 -6.05 -20.28 -28.74
CA LEU A 93 -6.84 -19.45 -29.65
C LEU A 93 -7.28 -20.23 -30.90
N GLU A 94 -6.39 -21.03 -31.49
CA GLU A 94 -6.72 -21.84 -32.67
C GLU A 94 -7.82 -22.87 -32.39
N LEU A 95 -7.85 -23.46 -31.18
CA LEU A 95 -8.93 -24.34 -30.76
C LEU A 95 -10.28 -23.60 -30.69
N LEU A 96 -10.30 -22.39 -30.12
CA LEU A 96 -11.51 -21.57 -30.06
C LEU A 96 -12.02 -21.17 -31.45
N LEU A 97 -11.12 -20.82 -32.37
CA LEU A 97 -11.47 -20.48 -33.75
C LEU A 97 -12.15 -21.63 -34.51
N LYS A 98 -11.83 -22.88 -34.15
CA LYS A 98 -12.40 -24.09 -34.76
C LYS A 98 -13.66 -24.60 -34.07
N ASP A 99 -14.12 -23.94 -33.00
CA ASP A 99 -15.30 -24.36 -32.26
C ASP A 99 -16.58 -24.14 -33.11
N PRO A 100 -17.35 -25.21 -33.41
CA PRO A 100 -18.52 -25.12 -34.29
C PRO A 100 -19.72 -24.40 -33.66
N TYR A 101 -19.77 -24.28 -32.34
CA TYR A 101 -20.86 -23.63 -31.62
C TYR A 101 -20.63 -22.12 -31.48
N LEU A 102 -19.38 -21.70 -31.30
CA LEU A 102 -19.05 -20.28 -31.12
C LEU A 102 -19.20 -19.45 -32.40
N LYS A 103 -19.11 -20.08 -33.58
CA LYS A 103 -19.21 -19.40 -34.89
C LYS A 103 -18.32 -18.16 -34.95
N CYS A 104 -17.02 -18.37 -34.75
CA CYS A 104 -16.05 -17.31 -34.55
C CYS A 104 -15.94 -16.38 -35.76
N GLN A 105 -15.95 -15.07 -35.51
CA GLN A 105 -15.66 -14.06 -36.53
C GLN A 105 -14.37 -13.32 -36.18
N VAL A 106 -13.38 -13.38 -37.07
CA VAL A 106 -12.15 -12.58 -36.95
C VAL A 106 -12.38 -11.22 -37.61
N LEU A 107 -12.06 -10.14 -36.89
CA LEU A 107 -12.21 -8.75 -37.31
C LEU A 107 -10.84 -8.06 -37.27
N PRO A 108 -10.26 -7.72 -38.43
CA PRO A 108 -8.96 -7.03 -38.50
C PRO A 108 -9.03 -5.62 -37.91
N THR A 109 -8.00 -5.20 -37.18
CA THR A 109 -7.94 -3.88 -36.52
C THR A 109 -6.84 -2.99 -37.10
N PHE A 110 -7.01 -2.58 -38.36
CA PHE A 110 -6.09 -1.66 -39.06
C PHE A 110 -6.87 -0.49 -39.67
N PHE A 111 -6.31 0.73 -39.59
CA PHE A 111 -6.90 1.91 -40.19
C PHE A 111 -6.08 2.38 -41.41
N ASP A 112 -6.78 2.86 -42.43
CA ASP A 112 -6.20 3.23 -43.73
C ASP A 112 -5.87 4.73 -43.77
N ILE A 113 -4.60 5.06 -44.03
CA ILE A 113 -4.10 6.44 -44.14
C ILE A 113 -3.74 6.87 -45.58
N HIS A 114 -4.14 6.12 -46.61
CA HIS A 114 -3.89 6.47 -48.02
C HIS A 114 -4.47 7.84 -48.42
N LYS A 115 -5.54 8.29 -47.75
CA LYS A 115 -6.19 9.60 -47.97
C LYS A 115 -5.82 10.65 -46.91
N GLY A 116 -4.81 10.39 -46.09
CA GLY A 116 -4.45 11.20 -44.92
C GLY A 116 -4.87 10.52 -43.60
N VAL A 117 -4.25 10.96 -42.51
CA VAL A 117 -4.47 10.41 -41.15
C VAL A 117 -5.74 10.95 -40.49
N ASP A 118 -6.12 12.19 -40.80
CA ASP A 118 -7.24 12.87 -40.15
C ASP A 118 -8.57 12.15 -40.47
N GLY A 119 -9.38 11.90 -39.44
CA GLY A 119 -10.64 11.14 -39.48
C GLY A 119 -10.51 9.65 -39.77
N SER A 120 -9.31 9.14 -40.08
CA SER A 120 -9.12 7.74 -40.50
C SER A 120 -9.37 6.74 -39.37
N LEU A 121 -8.89 7.05 -38.16
CA LEU A 121 -9.03 6.20 -36.98
C LEU A 121 -10.50 6.11 -36.55
N GLU A 122 -11.17 7.25 -36.38
CA GLU A 122 -12.57 7.32 -36.00
C GLU A 122 -13.47 6.53 -36.98
N LYS A 123 -13.33 6.80 -38.29
CA LYS A 123 -14.09 6.10 -39.33
C LYS A 123 -13.86 4.59 -39.32
N THR A 124 -12.65 4.16 -39.01
CA THR A 124 -12.31 2.73 -38.91
C THR A 124 -13.00 2.09 -37.70
N LEU A 125 -13.08 2.79 -36.56
CA LEU A 125 -13.78 2.29 -35.38
C LEU A 125 -15.28 2.11 -35.63
N TYR A 126 -15.94 3.08 -36.28
CA TYR A 126 -17.36 2.92 -36.63
C TYR A 126 -17.61 1.69 -37.52
N LYS A 127 -16.78 1.49 -38.55
CA LYS A 127 -16.86 0.30 -39.41
C LYS A 127 -16.61 -1.00 -38.64
N LEU A 128 -15.65 -1.00 -37.70
CA LEU A 128 -15.37 -2.16 -36.87
C LEU A 128 -16.58 -2.50 -35.97
N CYS A 129 -17.21 -1.47 -35.39
CA CYS A 129 -18.44 -1.62 -34.61
C CYS A 129 -19.59 -2.19 -35.45
N GLU A 130 -19.82 -1.66 -36.65
CA GLU A 130 -20.84 -2.17 -37.59
C GLU A 130 -20.59 -3.64 -37.96
N ALA A 131 -19.35 -3.99 -38.29
CA ALA A 131 -18.98 -5.37 -38.63
C ALA A 131 -19.15 -6.33 -37.45
N ALA A 132 -18.85 -5.88 -36.23
CA ALA A 132 -19.07 -6.66 -35.01
C ALA A 132 -20.56 -6.87 -34.73
N ASP A 133 -21.39 -5.83 -34.86
CA ASP A 133 -22.85 -5.92 -34.72
C ASP A 133 -23.43 -6.92 -35.74
N GLU A 134 -23.07 -6.77 -37.02
CA GLU A 134 -23.53 -7.66 -38.09
C GLU A 134 -23.14 -9.11 -37.83
N ALA A 135 -21.90 -9.37 -37.42
CA ALA A 135 -21.43 -10.72 -37.08
C ALA A 135 -22.25 -11.36 -35.96
N VAL A 136 -22.55 -10.60 -34.89
CA VAL A 136 -23.34 -11.09 -33.76
C VAL A 136 -24.80 -11.33 -34.16
N ARG A 137 -25.41 -10.44 -34.96
CA ARG A 137 -26.77 -10.65 -35.49
C ARG A 137 -26.85 -11.88 -36.41
N ASN A 138 -25.78 -12.15 -37.14
CA ASN A 138 -25.63 -13.36 -37.96
C ASN A 138 -25.32 -14.62 -37.13
N GLY A 139 -25.30 -14.51 -35.80
CA GLY A 139 -25.22 -15.62 -34.86
C GLY A 139 -23.81 -15.97 -34.39
N SER A 140 -22.81 -15.12 -34.65
CA SER A 140 -21.49 -15.26 -34.04
C SER A 140 -21.58 -15.05 -32.52
N GLN A 141 -21.03 -15.99 -31.75
CA GLN A 141 -20.91 -15.90 -30.30
C GLN A 141 -19.49 -15.60 -29.83
N LEU A 142 -18.54 -15.48 -30.76
CA LEU A 142 -17.16 -15.13 -30.48
C LEU A 142 -16.62 -14.19 -31.55
N LEU A 143 -16.28 -12.98 -31.15
CA LEU A 143 -15.56 -12.01 -31.96
C LEU A 143 -14.08 -12.04 -31.59
N VAL A 144 -13.19 -12.13 -32.58
CA VAL A 144 -11.74 -12.03 -32.40
C VAL A 144 -11.24 -10.76 -33.05
N LEU A 145 -10.89 -9.75 -32.25
CA LEU A 145 -10.28 -8.52 -32.73
C LEU A 145 -8.77 -8.77 -32.88
N SER A 146 -8.23 -8.62 -34.09
CA SER A 146 -6.83 -9.00 -34.38
C SER A 146 -6.05 -7.94 -35.15
N ASP A 147 -4.86 -7.62 -34.64
CA ASP A 147 -3.82 -6.84 -35.33
C ASP A 147 -2.72 -7.73 -35.95
N ARG A 148 -3.00 -9.03 -36.08
CA ARG A 148 -2.11 -9.98 -36.75
C ARG A 148 -2.29 -9.89 -38.27
N ALA A 149 -1.18 -9.76 -38.99
CA ALA A 149 -1.13 -9.81 -40.45
C ALA A 149 0.13 -10.56 -40.91
N ASP A 150 0.06 -11.20 -42.08
CA ASP A 150 1.20 -11.89 -42.69
C ASP A 150 2.28 -10.90 -43.13
N GLU A 151 1.87 -9.74 -43.67
CA GLU A 151 2.74 -8.63 -44.03
C GLU A 151 2.16 -7.32 -43.50
N LEU A 152 3.03 -6.44 -42.97
CA LEU A 152 2.63 -5.13 -42.49
C LEU A 152 2.71 -4.11 -43.63
N GLU A 153 1.69 -3.27 -43.79
CA GLU A 153 1.65 -2.19 -44.78
C GLU A 153 1.93 -0.83 -44.13
N ALA A 154 2.82 -0.03 -44.71
CA ALA A 154 3.18 1.29 -44.15
C ALA A 154 1.98 2.26 -44.06
N THR A 155 0.99 2.08 -44.94
CA THR A 155 -0.24 2.89 -45.02
C THR A 155 -1.43 2.32 -44.24
N ARG A 156 -1.23 1.23 -43.50
CA ARG A 156 -2.28 0.61 -42.67
C ARG A 156 -1.79 0.34 -41.26
N PRO A 157 -1.57 1.38 -40.43
CA PRO A 157 -1.28 1.22 -39.02
C PRO A 157 -2.35 0.40 -38.27
N ALA A 158 -1.90 -0.37 -37.29
CA ALA A 158 -2.79 -1.07 -36.37
C ALA A 158 -3.53 -0.06 -35.48
N VAL A 159 -4.84 -0.25 -35.33
CA VAL A 159 -5.65 0.49 -34.33
C VAL A 159 -5.12 0.13 -32.94
N PRO A 160 -4.98 1.09 -32.01
CA PRO A 160 -4.68 0.77 -30.62
C PRO A 160 -5.73 -0.22 -30.09
N ILE A 161 -5.31 -1.44 -29.78
CA ILE A 161 -6.25 -2.54 -29.58
C ILE A 161 -7.20 -2.32 -28.39
N LEU A 162 -6.76 -1.57 -27.37
CA LEU A 162 -7.63 -1.14 -26.26
C LEU A 162 -8.80 -0.27 -26.73
N LEU A 163 -8.57 0.62 -27.71
CA LEU A 163 -9.61 1.47 -28.30
C LEU A 163 -10.61 0.64 -29.11
N ALA A 164 -10.12 -0.32 -29.90
CA ALA A 164 -10.96 -1.25 -30.66
C ALA A 164 -11.87 -2.09 -29.75
N VAL A 165 -11.31 -2.66 -28.67
CA VAL A 165 -12.07 -3.42 -27.67
C VAL A 165 -13.14 -2.57 -27.01
N GLY A 166 -12.76 -1.39 -26.51
CA GLY A 166 -13.69 -0.48 -25.85
C GLY A 166 -14.85 -0.06 -26.76
N ALA A 167 -14.55 0.36 -27.99
CA ALA A 167 -15.55 0.79 -28.97
C ALA A 167 -16.54 -0.34 -29.31
N VAL A 168 -16.04 -1.53 -29.63
CA VAL A 168 -16.90 -2.70 -29.93
C VAL A 168 -17.71 -3.11 -28.70
N HIS A 169 -17.10 -3.11 -27.50
CA HIS A 169 -17.78 -3.44 -26.26
C HIS A 169 -18.97 -2.51 -26.00
N GLN A 170 -18.74 -1.18 -26.05
CA GLN A 170 -19.78 -0.18 -25.80
C GLN A 170 -20.86 -0.21 -26.87
N HIS A 171 -20.49 -0.33 -28.14
CA HIS A 171 -21.44 -0.44 -29.25
C HIS A 171 -22.38 -1.65 -29.09
N LEU A 172 -21.83 -2.83 -28.77
CA LEU A 172 -22.65 -4.02 -28.54
C LEU A 172 -23.55 -3.88 -27.30
N ILE A 173 -23.13 -3.14 -26.26
CA ILE A 173 -23.99 -2.85 -25.10
C ILE A 173 -25.16 -1.97 -25.53
N GLN A 174 -24.88 -0.86 -26.21
CA GLN A 174 -25.89 0.11 -26.68
C GLN A 174 -26.94 -0.54 -27.57
N ASN A 175 -26.54 -1.54 -28.38
CA ASN A 175 -27.44 -2.25 -29.28
C ASN A 175 -28.09 -3.51 -28.67
N GLY A 176 -27.87 -3.80 -27.38
CA GLY A 176 -28.44 -4.97 -26.69
C GLY A 176 -27.85 -6.31 -27.15
N LEU A 177 -26.67 -6.30 -27.78
CA LEU A 177 -26.00 -7.46 -28.36
C LEU A 177 -24.87 -8.02 -27.50
N ARG A 178 -24.37 -7.28 -26.51
CA ARG A 178 -23.15 -7.66 -25.77
C ARG A 178 -23.26 -9.02 -25.06
N MET A 179 -24.46 -9.44 -24.66
CA MET A 179 -24.69 -10.74 -24.03
C MET A 179 -24.69 -11.90 -25.03
N SER A 180 -24.78 -11.62 -26.33
CA SER A 180 -24.84 -12.64 -27.39
C SER A 180 -23.48 -13.18 -27.82
N ALA A 181 -22.38 -12.48 -27.50
CA ALA A 181 -21.04 -12.87 -27.90
C ALA A 181 -19.96 -12.50 -26.87
N SER A 182 -18.84 -13.21 -26.91
CA SER A 182 -17.60 -12.86 -26.20
C SER A 182 -16.63 -12.15 -27.15
N ILE A 183 -15.72 -11.35 -26.58
CA ILE A 183 -14.70 -10.63 -27.34
C ILE A 183 -13.34 -11.18 -26.93
N ILE A 184 -12.58 -11.73 -27.87
CA ILE A 184 -11.19 -12.14 -27.69
C ILE A 184 -10.29 -11.18 -28.46
N VAL A 185 -9.11 -10.92 -27.89
CA VAL A 185 -8.11 -10.04 -28.45
C VAL A 185 -6.90 -10.85 -28.87
N ASP A 186 -6.52 -10.82 -30.15
CA ASP A 186 -5.27 -11.39 -30.65
C ASP A 186 -4.33 -10.24 -31.06
N THR A 187 -3.34 -9.92 -30.21
CA THR A 187 -2.61 -8.65 -30.35
C THR A 187 -1.11 -8.70 -30.12
N ALA A 188 -0.39 -7.88 -30.90
CA ALA A 188 1.01 -7.54 -30.68
C ALA A 188 1.24 -6.51 -29.57
N GLN A 189 0.22 -5.72 -29.21
CA GLN A 189 0.34 -4.54 -28.35
C GLN A 189 0.02 -4.83 -26.87
N CYS A 190 0.07 -6.09 -26.44
CA CYS A 190 -0.19 -6.50 -25.05
C CYS A 190 0.93 -7.41 -24.53
N PHE A 191 1.68 -6.94 -23.54
CA PHE A 191 2.81 -7.63 -22.95
C PHE A 191 2.96 -7.44 -21.43
N SER A 192 2.34 -6.43 -20.81
CA SER A 192 2.43 -6.13 -19.38
C SER A 192 1.13 -6.41 -18.64
N THR A 193 1.19 -6.67 -17.33
CA THR A 193 0.03 -7.02 -16.51
C THR A 193 -1.06 -5.95 -16.52
N HIS A 194 -0.68 -4.66 -16.59
CA HIS A 194 -1.60 -3.55 -16.71
C HIS A 194 -2.37 -3.55 -18.05
N GLN A 195 -1.71 -3.92 -19.15
CA GLN A 195 -2.33 -3.95 -20.46
C GLN A 195 -3.42 -5.03 -20.56
N PHE A 196 -3.18 -6.22 -19.98
CA PHE A 196 -4.23 -7.23 -19.84
C PHE A 196 -5.40 -6.71 -18.99
N ALA A 197 -5.10 -6.07 -17.86
CA ALA A 197 -6.14 -5.52 -16.99
C ALA A 197 -6.99 -4.45 -17.71
N CYS A 198 -6.39 -3.54 -18.48
CA CYS A 198 -7.15 -2.57 -19.28
C CYS A 198 -8.06 -3.27 -20.29
N LEU A 199 -7.52 -4.20 -21.10
CA LEU A 199 -8.32 -4.90 -22.11
C LEU A 199 -9.52 -5.60 -21.48
N ILE A 200 -9.33 -6.29 -20.35
CA ILE A 200 -10.40 -7.01 -19.65
C ILE A 200 -11.39 -6.02 -19.03
N GLY A 201 -10.90 -4.99 -18.35
CA GLY A 201 -11.72 -3.96 -17.71
C GLY A 201 -12.61 -3.19 -18.69
N TYR A 202 -12.22 -3.13 -19.96
CA TYR A 202 -13.00 -2.53 -21.05
C TYR A 202 -13.66 -3.54 -22.00
N GLY A 203 -13.72 -4.82 -21.62
CA GLY A 203 -14.66 -5.77 -22.22
C GLY A 203 -14.10 -6.99 -22.92
N ALA A 204 -12.77 -7.14 -23.01
CA ALA A 204 -12.16 -8.37 -23.50
C ALA A 204 -12.41 -9.52 -22.52
N SER A 205 -12.83 -10.67 -23.05
CA SER A 205 -13.02 -11.90 -22.29
C SER A 205 -11.71 -12.67 -22.15
N ALA A 206 -10.90 -12.74 -23.21
CA ALA A 206 -9.56 -13.33 -23.18
C ALA A 206 -8.62 -12.64 -24.18
N ILE A 207 -7.31 -12.81 -24.00
CA ILE A 207 -6.26 -12.17 -24.79
C ILE A 207 -5.20 -13.22 -25.18
N CYS A 208 -4.91 -13.30 -26.48
CA CYS A 208 -3.73 -13.94 -27.06
C CYS A 208 -2.66 -12.87 -27.34
N PRO A 209 -1.62 -12.75 -26.49
CA PRO A 209 -0.56 -11.74 -26.61
C PRO A 209 0.56 -12.25 -27.53
N TYR A 210 0.25 -12.52 -28.80
CA TYR A 210 1.11 -13.34 -29.66
C TYR A 210 2.54 -12.82 -29.79
N LEU A 211 2.72 -11.49 -29.92
CA LEU A 211 4.07 -10.92 -30.05
C LEU A 211 4.85 -10.96 -28.73
N ALA A 212 4.18 -10.90 -27.58
CA ALA A 212 4.84 -11.05 -26.28
C ALA A 212 5.34 -12.49 -26.08
N LEU A 213 4.53 -13.48 -26.50
CA LEU A 213 4.92 -14.88 -26.50
C LEU A 213 6.09 -15.14 -27.45
N GLU A 214 6.05 -14.57 -28.66
CA GLU A 214 7.15 -14.66 -29.60
C GLU A 214 8.42 -13.98 -29.07
N THR A 215 8.28 -12.82 -28.43
CA THR A 215 9.39 -12.13 -27.76
C THR A 215 10.03 -13.00 -26.68
N CYS A 216 9.25 -13.80 -25.94
CA CYS A 216 9.79 -14.75 -24.97
C CYS A 216 10.63 -15.84 -25.65
N ARG A 217 10.16 -16.38 -26.80
CA ARG A 217 10.91 -17.38 -27.58
C ARG A 217 12.23 -16.80 -28.08
N GLN A 218 12.19 -15.62 -28.71
CA GLN A 218 13.37 -14.94 -29.25
C GLN A 218 14.37 -14.52 -28.16
N TRP A 219 13.89 -13.97 -27.04
CA TRP A 219 14.73 -13.63 -25.89
C TRP A 219 15.49 -14.85 -25.37
N ARG A 220 14.79 -15.98 -25.24
CA ARG A 220 15.38 -17.24 -24.79
C ARG A 220 16.40 -17.80 -25.77
N LEU A 221 16.15 -17.69 -27.08
CA LEU A 221 17.05 -18.15 -28.14
C LEU A 221 18.30 -17.26 -28.32
N SER A 222 18.27 -16.02 -27.84
CA SER A 222 19.39 -15.09 -28.03
C SER A 222 20.70 -15.59 -27.40
N ASN A 223 21.82 -15.40 -28.12
CA ASN A 223 23.17 -15.78 -27.67
C ASN A 223 23.51 -15.18 -26.30
N LYS A 224 23.07 -13.96 -26.03
CA LYS A 224 23.28 -13.28 -24.74
C LYS A 224 22.61 -14.05 -23.61
N THR A 225 21.34 -14.41 -23.76
CA THR A 225 20.58 -15.14 -22.73
C THR A 225 21.15 -16.54 -22.51
N VAL A 226 21.48 -17.26 -23.59
CA VAL A 226 22.12 -18.58 -23.51
C VAL A 226 23.44 -18.52 -22.73
N ASN A 227 24.26 -17.51 -22.98
CA ASN A 227 25.53 -17.32 -22.24
C ASN A 227 25.31 -16.93 -20.78
N LEU A 228 24.29 -16.13 -20.45
CA LEU A 228 23.96 -15.80 -19.06
C LEU A 228 23.53 -17.03 -18.27
N MET A 229 22.73 -17.91 -18.88
CA MET A 229 22.32 -19.18 -18.27
C MET A 229 23.51 -20.13 -18.10
N ARG A 230 24.33 -20.30 -19.15
CA ARG A 230 25.52 -21.15 -19.11
C ARG A 230 26.50 -20.74 -17.99
N ASN A 231 26.64 -19.43 -17.77
CA ASN A 231 27.54 -18.88 -16.76
C ASN A 231 26.88 -18.74 -15.36
N GLY A 232 25.68 -19.29 -15.15
CA GLY A 232 24.99 -19.26 -13.85
C GLY A 232 24.52 -17.86 -13.41
N LYS A 233 24.54 -16.86 -14.29
CA LYS A 233 24.10 -15.48 -13.98
C LYS A 233 22.58 -15.32 -14.03
N MET A 234 21.87 -16.32 -14.53
CA MET A 234 20.42 -16.38 -14.65
C MET A 234 19.95 -17.84 -14.53
N PRO A 235 18.75 -18.11 -14.00
CA PRO A 235 18.18 -19.46 -14.01
C PRO A 235 18.08 -20.03 -15.44
N THR A 236 18.41 -21.31 -15.59
CA THR A 236 18.19 -22.04 -16.84
C THR A 236 16.71 -22.33 -17.01
N VAL A 237 16.12 -21.87 -18.11
CA VAL A 237 14.73 -22.17 -18.49
C VAL A 237 14.69 -22.73 -19.92
N THR A 238 13.70 -23.53 -20.28
CA THR A 238 13.43 -23.90 -21.69
C THR A 238 12.61 -22.81 -22.38
N ILE A 239 12.35 -22.94 -23.68
CA ILE A 239 11.46 -22.02 -24.41
C ILE A 239 10.03 -22.12 -23.85
N GLU A 240 9.54 -23.33 -23.67
CA GLU A 240 8.21 -23.63 -23.14
C GLU A 240 8.09 -23.09 -21.71
N GLN A 241 9.13 -23.28 -20.88
CA GLN A 241 9.14 -22.76 -19.53
C GLN A 241 9.15 -21.22 -19.50
N ALA A 242 9.85 -20.56 -20.43
CA ALA A 242 9.87 -19.10 -20.52
C ALA A 242 8.46 -18.55 -20.82
N GLN A 243 7.71 -19.18 -21.73
CA GLN A 243 6.32 -18.80 -22.02
C GLN A 243 5.39 -19.11 -20.84
N LYS A 244 5.51 -20.30 -20.22
CA LYS A 244 4.72 -20.66 -19.01
C LYS A 244 4.97 -19.68 -17.86
N ASN A 245 6.23 -19.29 -17.64
CA ASN A 245 6.60 -18.29 -16.66
C ASN A 245 5.96 -16.93 -16.98
N TYR A 246 6.05 -16.48 -18.23
CA TYR A 246 5.42 -15.24 -18.66
C TYR A 246 3.90 -15.25 -18.37
N CYS A 247 3.18 -16.30 -18.79
CA CYS A 247 1.75 -16.43 -18.52
C CYS A 247 1.46 -16.49 -17.01
N LYS A 248 2.28 -17.19 -16.21
CA LYS A 248 2.15 -17.22 -14.74
C LYS A 248 2.29 -15.82 -14.15
N ALA A 249 3.28 -15.04 -14.61
CA ALA A 249 3.50 -13.68 -14.14
C ALA A 249 2.31 -12.76 -14.46
N VAL A 250 1.71 -12.89 -15.65
CA VAL A 250 0.48 -12.16 -16.02
C VAL A 250 -0.68 -12.55 -15.12
N LYS A 251 -0.93 -13.86 -14.92
CA LYS A 251 -2.02 -14.35 -14.05
C LYS A 251 -1.89 -13.81 -12.62
N SER A 252 -0.71 -13.92 -12.02
CA SER A 252 -0.45 -13.36 -10.69
C SER A 252 -0.61 -11.83 -10.66
N GLY A 253 -0.18 -11.12 -11.70
CA GLY A 253 -0.36 -9.67 -11.77
C GLY A 253 -1.82 -9.24 -11.97
N LEU A 254 -2.64 -10.02 -12.68
CA LEU A 254 -4.09 -9.78 -12.78
C LEU A 254 -4.75 -9.93 -11.42
N LEU A 255 -4.52 -11.05 -10.72
CA LEU A 255 -5.03 -11.25 -9.35
C LEU A 255 -4.65 -10.07 -8.44
N LYS A 256 -3.40 -9.60 -8.52
CA LYS A 256 -2.95 -8.42 -7.79
C LYS A 256 -3.71 -7.15 -8.17
N ILE A 257 -3.95 -6.88 -9.45
CA ILE A 257 -4.67 -5.67 -9.89
C ILE A 257 -6.13 -5.71 -9.43
N LEU A 258 -6.79 -6.87 -9.52
CA LEU A 258 -8.15 -7.08 -9.02
C LEU A 258 -8.21 -6.84 -7.50
N SER A 259 -7.24 -7.39 -6.77
CA SER A 259 -7.22 -7.32 -5.31
C SER A 259 -7.05 -5.90 -4.77
N LYS A 260 -6.47 -4.96 -5.54
CA LYS A 260 -6.33 -3.54 -5.15
C LYS A 260 -7.67 -2.89 -4.85
N MET A 261 -8.74 -3.30 -5.52
CA MET A 261 -10.11 -2.81 -5.30
C MET A 261 -10.94 -3.78 -4.43
N GLY A 262 -10.35 -4.87 -3.94
CA GLY A 262 -11.06 -5.92 -3.21
C GLY A 262 -11.95 -6.79 -4.10
N ILE A 263 -11.63 -6.90 -5.40
CA ILE A 263 -12.38 -7.75 -6.33
C ILE A 263 -11.76 -9.15 -6.36
N SER A 264 -12.57 -10.18 -6.13
CA SER A 264 -12.10 -11.57 -6.14
C SER A 264 -12.17 -12.25 -7.51
N LEU A 265 -13.20 -11.93 -8.31
CA LEU A 265 -13.52 -12.64 -9.54
C LEU A 265 -13.26 -11.79 -10.78
N LEU A 266 -12.55 -12.35 -11.76
CA LEU A 266 -12.32 -11.70 -13.05
C LEU A 266 -13.62 -11.44 -13.83
N SER A 267 -14.62 -12.29 -13.66
CA SER A 267 -15.95 -12.12 -14.26
C SER A 267 -16.63 -10.81 -13.80
N SER A 268 -16.40 -10.39 -12.55
CA SER A 268 -16.89 -9.11 -12.03
C SER A 268 -16.01 -7.92 -12.44
N TYR A 269 -14.73 -8.16 -12.70
CA TYR A 269 -13.80 -7.12 -13.17
C TYR A 269 -13.99 -6.78 -14.67
N CYS A 270 -14.38 -7.77 -15.48
CA CYS A 270 -14.59 -7.60 -16.92
C CYS A 270 -15.70 -6.58 -17.21
N GLY A 271 -15.37 -5.51 -17.93
CA GLY A 271 -16.29 -4.41 -18.22
C GLY A 271 -16.56 -3.45 -17.04
N ALA A 272 -15.93 -3.64 -15.88
CA ALA A 272 -16.15 -2.78 -14.71
C ALA A 272 -15.42 -1.43 -14.76
N GLN A 273 -14.47 -1.26 -15.69
CA GLN A 273 -13.74 -0.01 -15.92
C GLN A 273 -13.09 0.56 -14.64
N ILE A 274 -12.33 -0.27 -13.91
CA ILE A 274 -11.63 0.11 -12.66
C ILE A 274 -10.36 0.95 -12.96
N PHE A 275 -10.56 2.03 -13.72
CA PHE A 275 -9.52 2.92 -14.19
C PHE A 275 -9.98 4.38 -14.17
N GLU A 276 -9.02 5.28 -14.06
CA GLU A 276 -9.17 6.71 -14.30
C GLU A 276 -8.28 7.10 -15.47
N ILE A 277 -8.75 8.06 -16.27
CA ILE A 277 -8.10 8.48 -17.51
C ILE A 277 -7.49 9.87 -17.33
N TYR A 278 -6.23 10.03 -17.72
CA TYR A 278 -5.54 11.32 -17.71
C TYR A 278 -5.02 11.65 -19.10
N GLY A 279 -5.78 12.44 -19.86
CA GLY A 279 -5.32 12.97 -21.15
C GLY A 279 -6.06 12.46 -22.38
N LEU A 280 -7.27 11.91 -22.26
CA LEU A 280 -8.11 11.59 -23.42
C LEU A 280 -9.33 12.52 -23.47
N GLY A 281 -9.59 13.04 -24.66
CA GLY A 281 -10.72 13.90 -24.94
C GLY A 281 -12.06 13.18 -24.85
N LYS A 282 -13.12 13.95 -24.65
CA LYS A 282 -14.47 13.45 -24.45
C LYS A 282 -14.96 12.54 -25.58
N GLU A 283 -14.64 12.86 -26.84
CA GLU A 283 -15.04 12.06 -28.01
C GLU A 283 -14.52 10.62 -27.97
N ILE A 284 -13.29 10.41 -27.49
CA ILE A 284 -12.68 9.09 -27.35
C ILE A 284 -13.34 8.33 -26.20
N VAL A 285 -13.51 9.02 -25.07
CA VAL A 285 -14.08 8.43 -23.84
C VAL A 285 -15.53 8.03 -24.09
N ASP A 286 -16.34 8.88 -24.71
CA ASP A 286 -17.75 8.59 -24.97
C ASP A 286 -17.94 7.41 -25.93
N LEU A 287 -17.08 7.28 -26.95
CA LEU A 287 -17.17 6.19 -27.93
C LEU A 287 -16.73 4.84 -27.36
N ALA A 288 -15.59 4.80 -26.64
CA ALA A 288 -14.92 3.55 -26.31
C ALA A 288 -14.85 3.23 -24.81
N PHE A 289 -14.96 4.22 -23.93
CA PHE A 289 -14.70 4.09 -22.49
C PHE A 289 -15.78 4.77 -21.65
N CYS A 290 -17.03 4.75 -22.14
CA CYS A 290 -18.14 5.48 -21.57
C CYS A 290 -18.32 5.14 -20.08
N GLY A 291 -18.36 6.16 -19.22
CA GLY A 291 -18.45 6.02 -17.76
C GLY A 291 -17.12 6.10 -17.01
N SER A 292 -15.98 6.04 -17.70
CA SER A 292 -14.68 6.30 -17.08
C SER A 292 -14.47 7.79 -16.82
N VAL A 293 -13.85 8.12 -15.69
CA VAL A 293 -13.52 9.51 -15.33
C VAL A 293 -12.32 9.99 -16.16
N SER A 294 -12.47 11.15 -16.83
CA SER A 294 -11.42 11.84 -17.60
C SER A 294 -11.52 13.36 -17.40
N SER A 295 -11.31 13.83 -16.17
CA SER A 295 -11.67 15.20 -15.76
C SER A 295 -10.89 16.31 -16.44
N ILE A 296 -9.70 16.00 -16.99
CA ILE A 296 -8.81 17.01 -17.60
C ILE A 296 -8.87 17.04 -19.13
N GLY A 297 -9.73 16.22 -19.77
CA GLY A 297 -9.76 16.10 -21.23
C GLY A 297 -8.41 15.68 -21.83
N GLY A 298 -8.18 16.00 -23.10
CA GLY A 298 -6.92 15.72 -23.80
C GLY A 298 -7.13 15.28 -25.25
N LEU A 299 -6.43 14.22 -25.66
CA LEU A 299 -6.30 13.82 -27.06
C LEU A 299 -7.63 13.69 -27.81
N THR A 300 -7.64 14.21 -29.03
CA THR A 300 -8.65 13.90 -30.06
C THR A 300 -8.31 12.60 -30.80
N PHE A 301 -9.24 12.06 -31.58
CA PHE A 301 -9.00 10.89 -32.43
C PHE A 301 -7.82 11.12 -33.39
N ASP A 302 -7.70 12.31 -33.97
CA ASP A 302 -6.63 12.64 -34.91
C ASP A 302 -5.27 12.72 -34.21
N GLU A 303 -5.22 13.30 -33.00
CA GLU A 303 -3.99 13.34 -32.20
C GLU A 303 -3.54 11.94 -31.78
N LEU A 304 -4.48 11.08 -31.36
CA LEU A 304 -4.20 9.69 -31.04
C LEU A 304 -3.77 8.87 -32.27
N ALA A 305 -4.36 9.13 -33.44
CA ALA A 305 -3.96 8.50 -34.69
C ALA A 305 -2.51 8.88 -35.08
N ARG A 306 -2.13 10.15 -34.91
CA ARG A 306 -0.76 10.62 -35.13
C ARG A 306 0.23 10.02 -34.13
N GLU A 307 -0.12 9.92 -32.86
CA GLU A 307 0.71 9.24 -31.86
C GLU A 307 0.91 7.76 -32.22
N THR A 308 -0.15 7.07 -32.63
CA THR A 308 -0.08 5.68 -33.10
C THR A 308 0.83 5.55 -34.33
N LEU A 309 0.68 6.44 -35.30
CA LEU A 309 1.50 6.48 -36.52
C LEU A 309 2.99 6.71 -36.21
N SER A 310 3.31 7.46 -35.15
CA SER A 310 4.70 7.71 -34.75
C SER A 310 5.47 6.45 -34.36
N PHE A 311 4.79 5.42 -33.86
CA PHE A 311 5.37 4.08 -33.66
C PHE A 311 5.45 3.33 -34.97
N TRP A 312 4.37 3.36 -35.77
CA TRP A 312 4.25 2.58 -37.00
C TRP A 312 5.34 2.92 -38.01
N VAL A 313 5.57 4.21 -38.28
CA VAL A 313 6.57 4.67 -39.27
C VAL A 313 7.99 4.18 -38.93
N LYS A 314 8.32 4.05 -37.64
CA LYS A 314 9.65 3.55 -37.22
C LYS A 314 9.89 2.10 -37.61
N ALA A 315 8.84 1.29 -37.80
CA ALA A 315 8.97 -0.10 -38.23
C ALA A 315 9.39 -0.23 -39.71
N PHE A 316 9.13 0.79 -40.53
CA PHE A 316 9.40 0.80 -41.98
C PHE A 316 10.66 1.57 -42.38
N SER A 317 11.42 2.09 -41.41
CA SER A 317 12.66 2.83 -41.65
C SER A 317 13.88 1.91 -41.41
N GLU A 318 14.79 1.83 -42.39
CA GLU A 318 15.96 0.93 -42.36
C GLU A 318 16.90 1.17 -41.16
N ASP A 319 17.00 2.41 -40.69
CA ASP A 319 17.86 2.78 -39.57
C ASP A 319 17.25 2.41 -38.21
N THR A 320 15.93 2.49 -38.09
CA THR A 320 15.20 2.25 -36.83
C THR A 320 14.75 0.80 -36.66
N ALA A 321 14.56 0.05 -37.75
CA ALA A 321 14.13 -1.34 -37.71
C ALA A 321 15.14 -2.30 -37.06
N LYS A 322 16.43 -1.92 -36.98
CA LYS A 322 17.52 -2.80 -36.49
C LYS A 322 17.54 -2.97 -34.96
N ARG A 323 16.96 -2.04 -34.19
CA ARG A 323 16.95 -2.10 -32.72
C ARG A 323 15.83 -1.25 -32.13
N LEU A 324 15.13 -1.82 -31.14
CA LEU A 324 14.16 -1.06 -30.34
C LEU A 324 14.81 0.13 -29.61
N GLU A 325 14.17 1.29 -29.73
CA GLU A 325 14.57 2.51 -29.03
C GLU A 325 14.40 2.34 -27.51
N ASN A 326 15.33 2.88 -26.73
CA ASN A 326 15.21 2.92 -25.28
C ASN A 326 14.86 4.33 -24.82
N PHE A 327 13.57 4.56 -24.61
CA PHE A 327 13.06 5.85 -24.15
C PHE A 327 13.46 6.21 -22.71
N GLY A 328 13.97 5.28 -21.90
CA GLY A 328 14.35 5.59 -20.51
C GLY A 328 13.18 5.70 -19.52
N PHE A 329 11.95 5.29 -19.87
CA PHE A 329 10.76 5.45 -19.00
C PHE A 329 10.91 4.92 -17.56
N ILE A 330 11.66 3.85 -17.32
CA ILE A 330 11.84 3.27 -15.97
C ILE A 330 13.06 3.86 -15.25
N GLN A 331 14.13 4.13 -16.00
CA GLN A 331 15.40 4.59 -15.47
C GLN A 331 15.99 5.62 -16.41
N PHE A 332 16.39 6.75 -15.84
CA PHE A 332 17.04 7.85 -16.54
C PHE A 332 18.11 7.39 -17.53
N ARG A 333 18.02 7.91 -18.75
CA ARG A 333 19.01 7.76 -19.82
C ARG A 333 19.30 9.13 -20.45
N PRO A 334 20.57 9.45 -20.75
CA PRO A 334 20.87 10.60 -21.60
C PRO A 334 20.09 10.53 -22.93
N GLY A 335 19.39 11.61 -23.30
CA GLY A 335 18.56 11.68 -24.50
C GLY A 335 17.20 10.97 -24.43
N GLY A 336 16.93 10.26 -23.34
CA GLY A 336 15.64 9.61 -23.07
C GLY A 336 14.56 10.59 -22.59
N GLU A 337 13.54 10.02 -21.97
CA GLU A 337 12.46 10.72 -21.27
C GLU A 337 13.02 11.54 -20.09
N TYR A 338 12.38 12.68 -19.83
CA TYR A 338 12.73 13.50 -18.68
C TYR A 338 12.41 12.77 -17.36
N HIS A 339 13.28 12.96 -16.37
CA HIS A 339 13.03 12.52 -15.00
C HIS A 339 13.19 13.71 -14.07
N GLY A 340 12.17 13.99 -13.27
CA GLY A 340 12.19 15.02 -12.24
C GLY A 340 13.30 14.79 -11.22
N ASN A 341 13.64 13.53 -10.91
CA ASN A 341 14.81 13.18 -10.13
C ASN A 341 15.90 12.59 -11.03
N ASN A 342 16.81 13.45 -11.46
CA ASN A 342 17.93 13.09 -12.32
C ASN A 342 19.30 13.35 -11.63
N PRO A 343 20.40 12.78 -12.17
CA PRO A 343 21.72 12.92 -11.58
C PRO A 343 22.23 14.37 -11.49
N GLU A 344 21.89 15.23 -12.44
CA GLU A 344 22.30 16.63 -12.48
C GLU A 344 21.66 17.40 -11.32
N MET A 345 20.33 17.29 -11.19
CA MET A 345 19.55 17.86 -10.09
C MET A 345 20.12 17.44 -8.73
N SER A 346 20.43 16.16 -8.56
CA SER A 346 20.98 15.62 -7.30
C SER A 346 22.34 16.22 -6.96
N LYS A 347 23.22 16.41 -7.95
CA LYS A 347 24.54 17.03 -7.76
C LYS A 347 24.42 18.50 -7.38
N LEU A 348 23.57 19.26 -8.07
CA LEU A 348 23.33 20.68 -7.78
C LEU A 348 22.81 20.87 -6.35
N LEU A 349 21.83 20.05 -5.96
CA LEU A 349 21.28 20.11 -4.60
C LEU A 349 22.34 19.77 -3.54
N HIS A 350 23.09 18.68 -3.72
CA HIS A 350 24.18 18.31 -2.80
C HIS A 350 25.21 19.44 -2.62
N LYS A 351 25.56 20.13 -3.71
CA LYS A 351 26.49 21.26 -3.64
C LYS A 351 25.91 22.40 -2.79
N ALA A 352 24.66 22.77 -3.05
CA ALA A 352 24.00 23.87 -2.34
C ALA A 352 23.88 23.62 -0.84
N VAL A 353 23.43 22.43 -0.44
CA VAL A 353 23.18 22.11 0.98
C VAL A 353 24.47 21.92 1.78
N ARG A 354 25.51 21.31 1.19
CA ARG A 354 26.78 21.05 1.88
C ARG A 354 27.66 22.29 2.00
N GLN A 355 27.66 23.16 0.98
CA GLN A 355 28.45 24.40 0.98
C GLN A 355 27.75 25.55 1.71
N LYS A 356 26.50 25.35 2.16
CA LYS A 356 25.67 26.43 2.72
C LYS A 356 25.63 27.67 1.80
N SER A 357 25.44 27.44 0.50
CA SER A 357 25.56 28.45 -0.55
C SER A 357 24.21 28.72 -1.21
N GLU A 358 23.62 29.89 -0.94
CA GLU A 358 22.41 30.37 -1.60
C GLU A 358 22.61 30.49 -3.11
N SER A 359 23.76 30.99 -3.57
CA SER A 359 24.07 31.08 -5.00
C SER A 359 24.05 29.72 -5.70
N SER A 360 24.54 28.67 -5.03
CA SER A 360 24.44 27.30 -5.56
C SER A 360 23.00 26.78 -5.54
N PHE A 361 22.19 27.17 -4.55
CA PHE A 361 20.76 26.85 -4.51
C PHE A 361 19.99 27.55 -5.64
N SER A 362 20.33 28.80 -5.99
CA SER A 362 19.74 29.49 -7.12
C SER A 362 19.98 28.78 -8.45
N VAL A 363 21.16 28.16 -8.64
CA VAL A 363 21.44 27.32 -9.82
C VAL A 363 20.56 26.06 -9.82
N TYR A 364 20.33 25.45 -8.65
CA TYR A 364 19.37 24.35 -8.50
C TYR A 364 17.94 24.77 -8.86
N GLN A 365 17.49 25.94 -8.38
CA GLN A 365 16.18 26.50 -8.72
C GLN A 365 16.04 26.77 -10.22
N GLN A 366 17.06 27.35 -10.85
CA GLN A 366 17.09 27.56 -12.30
C GLN A 366 17.01 26.24 -13.08
N HIS A 367 17.69 25.19 -12.63
CA HIS A 367 17.59 23.86 -13.24
C HIS A 367 16.15 23.32 -13.17
N LEU A 368 15.45 23.52 -12.05
CA LEU A 368 14.05 23.14 -11.92
C LEU A 368 13.10 24.02 -12.74
N ALA A 369 13.38 25.31 -12.87
CA ALA A 369 12.54 26.26 -13.62
C ALA A 369 12.63 26.04 -15.14
N ASN A 370 13.79 25.60 -15.65
CA ASN A 370 14.05 25.42 -17.08
C ASN A 370 13.73 24.00 -17.59
N ARG A 371 13.08 23.17 -16.77
CA ARG A 371 12.71 21.80 -17.17
C ARG A 371 11.49 21.77 -18.09
N PRO A 372 11.30 20.71 -18.90
CA PRO A 372 10.06 20.54 -19.64
C PRO A 372 8.87 20.35 -18.70
N VAL A 373 7.66 20.59 -19.22
CA VAL A 373 6.41 20.24 -18.54
C VAL A 373 6.44 18.76 -18.19
N ASN A 374 6.21 18.46 -16.92
CA ASN A 374 6.30 17.10 -16.35
C ASN A 374 5.00 16.74 -15.61
N VAL A 375 4.45 17.67 -14.84
CA VAL A 375 3.30 17.49 -13.96
C VAL A 375 2.26 18.58 -14.22
N LEU A 376 1.01 18.35 -13.82
CA LEU A 376 -0.10 19.28 -14.14
C LEU A 376 0.16 20.70 -13.63
N ARG A 377 0.74 20.84 -12.44
CA ARG A 377 1.06 22.15 -11.87
C ARG A 377 2.10 22.96 -12.66
N ASP A 378 2.84 22.34 -13.59
CA ASP A 378 3.77 23.07 -14.47
C ASP A 378 3.05 23.91 -15.52
N LEU A 379 1.77 23.61 -15.77
CA LEU A 379 0.88 24.36 -16.66
C LEU A 379 0.25 25.57 -15.97
N LEU A 380 0.56 25.80 -14.69
CA LEU A 380 -0.01 26.88 -13.90
C LEU A 380 1.07 27.89 -13.54
N GLU A 381 0.66 29.14 -13.44
CA GLU A 381 1.48 30.21 -12.89
C GLU A 381 0.67 31.08 -11.95
N PHE A 382 1.39 31.76 -11.06
CA PHE A 382 0.78 32.73 -10.16
C PHE A 382 0.55 34.05 -10.87
N LYS A 383 -0.61 34.65 -10.61
CA LYS A 383 -0.93 36.02 -10.95
C LYS A 383 -1.59 36.70 -9.76
N SER A 384 -0.98 37.77 -9.29
CA SER A 384 -1.54 38.64 -8.25
C SER A 384 -1.88 40.01 -8.84
N ASP A 385 -2.94 40.61 -8.33
CA ASP A 385 -3.33 42.00 -8.58
C ASP A 385 -2.69 42.97 -7.55
N ARG A 386 -2.01 42.43 -6.53
CA ARG A 386 -1.34 43.22 -5.49
C ARG A 386 0.05 43.67 -5.92
N THR A 387 0.48 44.82 -5.37
CA THR A 387 1.85 45.28 -5.53
C THR A 387 2.81 44.40 -4.71
N PRO A 388 3.97 44.00 -5.28
CA PRO A 388 5.01 43.32 -4.52
C PRO A 388 5.42 44.09 -3.26
N ILE A 389 5.73 43.35 -2.20
CA ILE A 389 6.18 43.90 -0.91
C ILE A 389 7.64 43.51 -0.64
N PRO A 390 8.35 44.21 0.26
CA PRO A 390 9.66 43.78 0.72
C PRO A 390 9.58 42.43 1.45
N VAL A 391 10.50 41.50 1.16
CA VAL A 391 10.55 40.16 1.79
C VAL A 391 10.65 40.22 3.33
N GLY A 392 11.21 41.29 3.89
CA GLY A 392 11.27 41.50 5.33
C GLY A 392 9.91 41.68 6.02
N LYS A 393 8.83 41.95 5.26
CA LYS A 393 7.45 41.98 5.77
C LYS A 393 6.80 40.60 5.80
N VAL A 394 7.34 39.63 5.06
CA VAL A 394 6.81 38.27 5.02
C VAL A 394 7.22 37.51 6.27
N GLU A 395 6.32 36.65 6.77
CA GLU A 395 6.58 35.77 7.91
C GLU A 395 7.93 35.06 7.80
N PRO A 396 8.64 34.82 8.92
CA PRO A 396 10.00 34.30 8.88
C PRO A 396 10.04 32.84 8.41
N ALA A 397 11.15 32.42 7.80
CA ALA A 397 11.31 31.06 7.28
C ALA A 397 11.08 29.99 8.35
N VAL A 398 11.49 30.27 9.61
CA VAL A 398 11.27 29.40 10.76
C VAL A 398 9.80 29.15 11.10
N SER A 399 8.87 30.03 10.68
CA SER A 399 7.42 29.81 10.79
C SER A 399 6.92 28.86 9.69
N ILE A 400 7.41 29.07 8.46
CA ILE A 400 7.01 28.28 7.29
C ILE A 400 7.45 26.81 7.43
N VAL A 401 8.69 26.54 7.88
CA VAL A 401 9.22 25.17 8.01
C VAL A 401 8.46 24.29 8.99
N GLN A 402 7.68 24.85 9.92
CA GLN A 402 6.83 24.07 10.83
C GLN A 402 5.70 23.33 10.09
N ARG A 403 5.37 23.78 8.87
CA ARG A 403 4.42 23.13 7.96
C ARG A 403 5.06 22.03 7.13
N PHE A 404 6.40 21.91 7.16
CA PHE A 404 7.12 20.89 6.42
C PHE A 404 7.20 19.60 7.22
N CYS A 405 6.88 18.51 6.54
CA CYS A 405 6.97 17.16 7.06
C CYS A 405 7.87 16.34 6.15
N THR A 406 8.57 15.34 6.68
CA THR A 406 9.12 14.28 5.84
C THR A 406 8.19 13.08 5.85
N GLY A 407 7.93 12.50 4.67
CA GLY A 407 7.05 11.33 4.56
C GLY A 407 7.58 10.10 5.30
N GLY A 408 6.68 9.20 5.71
CA GLY A 408 7.04 7.96 6.41
C GLY A 408 7.86 7.01 5.56
N MET A 409 9.18 6.97 5.79
CA MET A 409 10.12 6.10 5.10
C MET A 409 10.70 5.09 6.08
N SER A 410 10.23 3.84 6.02
CA SER A 410 10.52 2.87 7.09
C SER A 410 12.02 2.65 7.35
N LEU A 411 12.37 2.57 8.63
CA LEU A 411 13.60 1.92 9.06
C LEU A 411 13.61 0.47 8.57
N GLY A 412 14.61 0.13 7.75
CA GLY A 412 14.66 -1.11 6.96
C GLY A 412 14.66 -0.80 5.46
N ALA A 413 13.76 0.05 4.97
CA ALA A 413 13.84 0.56 3.59
C ALA A 413 15.03 1.51 3.45
N ILE A 414 15.19 2.44 4.39
CA ILE A 414 16.38 3.28 4.54
C ILE A 414 17.23 2.81 5.72
N SER A 415 18.51 3.18 5.71
CA SER A 415 19.45 2.91 6.79
C SER A 415 19.09 3.71 8.03
N ARG A 416 19.56 3.25 9.19
CA ARG A 416 19.36 3.97 10.45
C ARG A 416 20.03 5.35 10.43
N GLU A 417 21.17 5.46 9.75
CA GLU A 417 21.90 6.70 9.58
C GLU A 417 21.06 7.75 8.83
N THR A 418 20.43 7.36 7.72
CA THR A 418 19.54 8.27 6.96
C THR A 418 18.29 8.61 7.77
N HIS A 419 17.67 7.61 8.38
CA HIS A 419 16.40 7.78 9.09
C HIS A 419 16.55 8.72 10.30
N GLU A 420 17.58 8.51 11.11
CA GLU A 420 17.83 9.30 12.31
C GLU A 420 18.34 10.71 11.95
N ALA A 421 19.16 10.86 10.91
CA ALA A 421 19.59 12.19 10.45
C ALA A 421 18.42 13.06 9.97
N ILE A 422 17.45 12.47 9.28
CA ILE A 422 16.21 13.15 8.89
C ILE A 422 15.43 13.59 10.13
N ALA A 423 15.27 12.69 11.11
CA ALA A 423 14.52 13.00 12.33
C ALA A 423 15.13 14.18 13.09
N ILE A 424 16.44 14.15 13.31
CA ILE A 424 17.17 15.22 13.99
C ILE A 424 17.01 16.55 13.23
N ALA A 425 17.15 16.55 11.91
CA ALA A 425 17.00 17.75 11.10
C ALA A 425 15.60 18.39 11.23
N MET A 426 14.54 17.57 11.17
CA MET A 426 13.18 18.06 11.32
C MET A 426 12.91 18.61 12.73
N ASN A 427 13.40 17.92 13.75
CA ASN A 427 13.24 18.36 15.15
C ASN A 427 13.97 19.69 15.42
N ARG A 428 15.16 19.90 14.83
CA ARG A 428 15.87 21.19 14.88
C ARG A 428 15.07 22.34 14.26
N LEU A 429 14.28 22.06 13.22
CA LEU A 429 13.47 23.05 12.50
C LEU A 429 12.11 23.31 13.16
N GLY A 430 11.68 22.47 14.11
CA GLY A 430 10.28 22.45 14.56
C GLY A 430 9.31 21.94 13.49
N GLY A 431 9.82 21.32 12.41
CA GLY A 431 9.04 20.54 11.47
C GLY A 431 8.84 19.12 11.99
N ARG A 432 8.29 18.22 11.16
CA ARG A 432 7.98 16.84 11.61
C ARG A 432 8.59 15.77 10.72
N SER A 433 9.25 14.79 11.33
CA SER A 433 9.63 13.56 10.65
C SER A 433 8.66 12.42 10.97
N ASN A 434 8.67 11.37 10.15
CA ASN A 434 7.74 10.24 10.25
C ASN A 434 8.50 8.91 10.25
N SER A 435 8.17 8.02 11.19
CA SER A 435 8.83 6.72 11.39
C SER A 435 8.68 5.74 10.22
N GLY A 436 7.66 5.94 9.38
CA GLY A 436 7.19 4.94 8.44
C GLY A 436 6.75 3.61 9.12
N GLU A 437 6.48 2.61 8.30
CA GLU A 437 5.89 1.31 8.68
C GLU A 437 6.86 0.33 9.40
N GLY A 438 8.01 0.80 9.89
CA GLY A 438 9.12 -0.07 10.31
C GLY A 438 9.33 -0.25 11.80
N GLY A 439 8.53 0.41 12.64
CA GLY A 439 8.84 0.62 14.05
C GLY A 439 9.93 1.68 14.26
N GLU A 440 10.26 1.95 15.52
CA GLU A 440 11.30 2.91 15.90
C GLU A 440 12.04 2.43 17.15
N ASP A 441 13.37 2.56 17.15
CA ASP A 441 14.21 2.16 18.29
C ASP A 441 14.02 3.13 19.47
N PRO A 442 13.66 2.64 20.67
CA PRO A 442 13.47 3.46 21.88
C PRO A 442 14.66 4.35 22.25
N ILE A 443 15.89 3.99 21.87
CA ILE A 443 17.09 4.82 22.13
C ILE A 443 16.96 6.24 21.55
N ARG A 444 16.11 6.42 20.54
CA ARG A 444 15.91 7.68 19.82
C ARG A 444 15.04 8.69 20.56
N TRP A 445 14.26 8.28 21.56
CA TRP A 445 13.22 9.12 22.17
C TRP A 445 13.75 10.11 23.21
N ARG A 446 15.02 9.99 23.61
CA ARG A 446 15.65 10.91 24.56
C ARG A 446 16.51 11.94 23.84
N PRO A 447 16.55 13.20 24.31
CA PRO A 447 17.54 14.17 23.84
C PRO A 447 18.96 13.70 24.13
N LEU A 448 19.89 13.97 23.21
CA LEU A 448 21.30 13.70 23.37
C LEU A 448 21.94 14.71 24.31
N THR A 449 22.69 14.23 25.29
CA THR A 449 23.44 15.05 26.27
C THR A 449 24.93 14.72 26.29
N ASP A 450 25.37 13.82 25.41
CA ASP A 450 26.70 13.23 25.35
C ASP A 450 27.45 13.61 24.07
N VAL A 451 27.07 14.73 23.44
CA VAL A 451 27.68 15.16 22.18
C VAL A 451 28.99 15.89 22.42
N VAL A 452 30.07 15.37 21.82
CA VAL A 452 31.42 15.98 21.78
C VAL A 452 31.91 16.00 20.34
N ASP A 453 32.37 17.17 19.86
CA ASP A 453 32.89 17.40 18.50
C ASP A 453 31.95 16.92 17.37
N GLY A 454 30.63 16.97 17.61
CA GLY A 454 29.60 16.56 16.65
C GLY A 454 29.32 15.05 16.61
N TYR A 455 29.81 14.29 17.59
CA TYR A 455 29.61 12.85 17.75
C TYR A 455 29.01 12.53 19.12
N SER A 456 28.17 11.49 19.19
CA SER A 456 27.55 11.00 20.42
C SER A 456 27.84 9.50 20.57
N PRO A 457 28.33 9.03 21.73
CA PRO A 457 28.38 7.60 22.05
C PRO A 457 27.04 6.89 21.95
N THR A 458 25.93 7.59 22.21
CA THR A 458 24.56 7.04 22.08
C THR A 458 24.20 6.72 20.62
N LEU A 459 24.59 7.58 19.67
CA LEU A 459 24.36 7.40 18.22
C LEU A 459 25.67 7.53 17.43
N PRO A 460 26.61 6.57 17.57
CA PRO A 460 27.99 6.71 17.12
C PRO A 460 28.16 6.69 15.59
N HIS A 461 27.14 6.22 14.86
CA HIS A 461 27.10 6.16 13.41
C HIS A 461 26.66 7.49 12.76
N LEU A 462 26.26 8.49 13.54
CA LEU A 462 25.88 9.82 13.05
C LEU A 462 27.00 10.86 13.22
N LYS A 463 26.91 11.94 12.44
CA LYS A 463 27.88 13.05 12.44
C LYS A 463 27.14 14.39 12.44
N GLY A 464 27.81 15.44 12.93
CA GLY A 464 27.27 16.80 12.95
C GLY A 464 26.13 16.99 13.96
N LEU A 465 26.20 16.26 15.07
CA LEU A 465 25.25 16.32 16.18
C LEU A 465 25.52 17.52 17.10
N GLN A 466 24.54 17.88 17.92
CA GLN A 466 24.66 18.87 19.00
C GLN A 466 23.87 18.43 20.23
N ASN A 467 24.28 18.86 21.43
CA ASN A 467 23.51 18.59 22.65
C ASN A 467 22.09 19.19 22.52
N GLY A 468 21.09 18.42 22.94
CA GLY A 468 19.67 18.73 22.75
C GLY A 468 19.05 18.16 21.47
N ASP A 469 19.85 17.61 20.53
CA ASP A 469 19.29 16.86 19.41
C ASP A 469 18.48 15.66 19.91
N THR A 470 17.35 15.40 19.26
CA THR A 470 16.59 14.16 19.45
C THR A 470 16.34 13.51 18.10
N ALA A 471 16.55 12.19 18.04
CA ALA A 471 16.30 11.41 16.84
C ALA A 471 14.87 10.84 16.81
N THR A 472 13.97 11.25 17.70
CA THR A 472 12.57 10.78 17.71
C THR A 472 11.84 11.22 16.44
N SER A 473 10.99 10.35 15.89
CA SER A 473 10.05 10.79 14.85
C SER A 473 8.79 11.33 15.52
N ALA A 474 8.46 12.60 15.26
CA ALA A 474 7.26 13.24 15.80
C ALA A 474 5.97 12.54 15.33
N ILE A 475 5.96 12.07 14.07
CA ILE A 475 4.88 11.27 13.51
C ILE A 475 5.28 9.79 13.57
N LYS A 476 4.39 8.96 14.11
CA LYS A 476 4.57 7.50 14.14
C LYS A 476 3.48 6.81 13.36
N GLN A 477 3.88 5.93 12.46
CA GLN A 477 2.95 5.32 11.50
C GLN A 477 2.38 3.99 12.02
N VAL A 478 1.08 3.81 11.88
CA VAL A 478 0.34 2.56 12.08
C VAL A 478 -0.08 2.07 10.69
N ALA A 479 0.56 1.00 10.22
CA ALA A 479 0.31 0.38 8.91
C ALA A 479 -0.16 -1.08 9.08
N SER A 480 -0.65 -1.71 8.00
CA SER A 480 -1.24 -3.06 8.01
C SER A 480 -0.37 -4.16 8.64
N GLY A 481 0.96 -4.06 8.56
CA GLY A 481 1.86 -5.03 9.19
C GLY A 481 1.98 -4.90 10.72
N ARG A 482 1.55 -3.76 11.31
CA ARG A 482 1.71 -3.41 12.74
C ARG A 482 3.14 -3.61 13.27
N PHE A 483 4.15 -3.49 12.40
CA PHE A 483 5.54 -3.69 12.79
C PHE A 483 6.00 -2.59 13.76
N GLY A 484 6.49 -3.01 14.92
CA GLY A 484 6.97 -2.11 15.98
C GLY A 484 5.90 -1.21 16.59
N VAL A 485 4.61 -1.53 16.39
CA VAL A 485 3.50 -0.79 16.99
C VAL A 485 3.22 -1.36 18.38
N THR A 486 3.79 -0.74 19.41
CA THR A 486 3.59 -1.06 20.82
C THR A 486 2.96 0.13 21.56
N PRO A 487 2.39 -0.06 22.78
CA PRO A 487 1.87 1.05 23.58
C PRO A 487 2.91 2.16 23.78
N THR A 488 4.16 1.81 24.13
CA THR A 488 5.24 2.78 24.31
C THR A 488 5.61 3.50 23.02
N PHE A 489 5.58 2.81 21.87
CA PHE A 489 5.72 3.45 20.58
C PHE A 489 4.63 4.51 20.38
N LEU A 490 3.36 4.16 20.59
CA LEU A 490 2.20 5.04 20.35
C LEU A 490 2.19 6.28 21.25
N VAL A 491 2.54 6.16 22.53
CA VAL A 491 2.53 7.28 23.51
C VAL A 491 3.74 8.21 23.39
N ASN A 492 4.73 7.86 22.59
CA ASN A 492 5.88 8.72 22.28
C ASN A 492 5.77 9.43 20.92
N ALA A 493 4.55 9.51 20.38
CA ALA A 493 4.23 10.27 19.19
C ALA A 493 3.54 11.60 19.53
N ASP A 494 3.84 12.64 18.75
CA ASP A 494 3.04 13.86 18.69
C ASP A 494 1.86 13.69 17.71
N GLN A 495 2.04 12.80 16.72
CA GLN A 495 1.02 12.44 15.74
C GLN A 495 1.09 10.97 15.38
N LEU A 496 -0.07 10.34 15.19
CA LEU A 496 -0.20 8.95 14.78
C LEU A 496 -0.78 8.88 13.36
N GLU A 497 -0.06 8.30 12.42
CA GLU A 497 -0.48 8.21 11.02
C GLU A 497 -1.02 6.82 10.68
N ILE A 498 -2.32 6.72 10.41
CA ILE A 498 -2.93 5.54 9.80
C ILE A 498 -2.60 5.54 8.31
N LYS A 499 -1.76 4.59 7.89
CA LYS A 499 -1.34 4.46 6.50
C LYS A 499 -2.26 3.54 5.71
N ILE A 500 -3.28 4.10 5.08
CA ILE A 500 -4.17 3.35 4.18
C ILE A 500 -3.43 2.97 2.89
N ALA A 501 -2.74 3.94 2.27
CA ALA A 501 -2.06 3.72 1.00
C ALA A 501 -0.79 4.58 0.83
N GLN A 502 -0.03 4.32 -0.24
CA GLN A 502 1.09 5.16 -0.69
C GLN A 502 1.12 5.25 -2.22
N GLY A 503 1.50 6.40 -2.77
CA GLY A 503 1.39 6.67 -4.22
C GLY A 503 2.11 5.67 -5.13
N ALA A 504 3.23 5.10 -4.70
CA ALA A 504 4.00 4.15 -5.51
C ALA A 504 3.39 2.74 -5.65
N LYS A 505 2.39 2.42 -4.82
CA LYS A 505 1.69 1.13 -4.77
C LYS A 505 0.39 1.20 -3.96
N PRO A 506 -0.58 2.00 -4.40
CA PRO A 506 -1.88 2.00 -3.75
C PRO A 506 -2.60 0.67 -3.97
N GLY A 507 -3.46 0.28 -3.01
CA GLY A 507 -4.13 -1.03 -2.98
C GLY A 507 -3.21 -2.22 -2.65
N GLU A 508 -1.98 -1.97 -2.19
CA GLU A 508 -1.00 -3.01 -1.83
C GLU A 508 -0.29 -2.69 -0.51
N GLY A 509 0.28 -3.73 0.13
CA GLY A 509 1.02 -3.61 1.37
C GLY A 509 2.48 -3.14 1.24
N GLY A 510 3.07 -2.80 2.39
CA GLY A 510 4.50 -2.59 2.56
C GLY A 510 5.34 -3.78 2.07
N GLN A 511 6.54 -3.52 1.54
CA GLN A 511 7.43 -4.57 1.03
C GLN A 511 8.86 -4.30 1.50
N LEU A 512 9.42 -5.26 2.23
CA LEU A 512 10.83 -5.26 2.61
C LEU A 512 11.47 -6.59 2.19
N PRO A 513 12.41 -6.58 1.22
CA PRO A 513 13.11 -7.79 0.80
C PRO A 513 13.85 -8.45 1.97
N GLY A 514 13.82 -9.79 2.05
CA GLY A 514 14.39 -10.54 3.18
C GLY A 514 15.87 -10.25 3.45
N LYS A 515 16.66 -10.02 2.40
CA LYS A 515 18.07 -9.57 2.52
C LYS A 515 18.28 -8.23 3.25
N LYS A 516 17.22 -7.44 3.45
CA LYS A 516 17.22 -6.20 4.24
C LYS A 516 16.65 -6.40 5.64
N VAL A 517 16.12 -7.58 5.95
CA VAL A 517 15.65 -7.93 7.29
C VAL A 517 16.86 -8.46 8.06
N SER A 518 17.74 -7.54 8.44
CA SER A 518 18.87 -7.85 9.34
C SER A 518 18.36 -8.21 10.73
N ALA A 519 19.23 -8.76 11.59
CA ALA A 519 18.87 -9.05 12.98
C ALA A 519 18.31 -7.82 13.72
N TYR A 520 18.89 -6.64 13.48
CA TYR A 520 18.38 -5.37 14.02
C TYR A 520 16.95 -5.06 13.57
N ILE A 521 16.67 -5.19 12.27
CA ILE A 521 15.33 -4.94 11.73
C ILE A 521 14.33 -5.99 12.20
N ALA A 522 14.74 -7.26 12.24
CA ALA A 522 13.90 -8.35 12.72
C ALA A 522 13.48 -8.14 14.18
N ARG A 523 14.41 -7.72 15.04
CA ARG A 523 14.14 -7.38 16.44
C ARG A 523 13.13 -6.23 16.55
N LEU A 524 13.34 -5.12 15.85
CA LEU A 524 12.43 -3.97 15.90
C LEU A 524 11.00 -4.30 15.44
N ARG A 525 10.88 -5.25 14.52
CA ARG A 525 9.61 -5.64 13.91
C ARG A 525 8.98 -6.88 14.54
N ASN A 526 9.61 -7.48 15.55
CA ASN A 526 9.23 -8.79 16.10
C ASN A 526 8.94 -9.81 14.99
N SER A 527 9.93 -9.95 14.09
CA SER A 527 9.91 -10.83 12.92
C SER A 527 11.17 -11.69 12.85
N LYS A 528 11.29 -12.51 11.80
CA LYS A 528 12.43 -13.43 11.62
C LYS A 528 13.52 -12.84 10.70
N PRO A 529 14.81 -12.90 11.06
CA PRO A 529 15.90 -12.45 10.20
C PRO A 529 15.91 -13.15 8.84
N GLY A 530 16.22 -12.41 7.78
CA GLY A 530 16.33 -12.95 6.41
C GLY A 530 14.98 -13.25 5.71
N VAL A 531 13.87 -13.28 6.45
CA VAL A 531 12.53 -13.56 5.89
C VAL A 531 11.95 -12.28 5.26
N PRO A 532 11.46 -12.32 4.00
CA PRO A 532 10.84 -11.16 3.38
C PRO A 532 9.55 -10.75 4.09
N LEU A 533 9.36 -9.45 4.31
CA LEU A 533 8.15 -8.90 4.90
C LEU A 533 7.30 -8.25 3.81
N ILE A 534 6.25 -8.96 3.41
CA ILE A 534 5.17 -8.40 2.59
C ILE A 534 4.00 -8.19 3.56
N SER A 535 3.62 -6.94 3.78
CA SER A 535 2.49 -6.62 4.66
C SER A 535 1.18 -6.98 3.96
N PRO A 536 0.11 -7.28 4.70
CA PRO A 536 -1.22 -7.40 4.11
C PRO A 536 -1.58 -6.13 3.33
N PRO A 537 -2.26 -6.21 2.18
CA PRO A 537 -2.79 -5.02 1.51
C PRO A 537 -3.76 -4.22 2.38
N PRO A 538 -4.77 -4.82 3.04
CA PRO A 538 -5.65 -4.08 3.93
C PRO A 538 -5.09 -3.97 5.35
N HIS A 539 -5.61 -3.01 6.10
CA HIS A 539 -5.66 -3.10 7.54
C HIS A 539 -6.79 -4.10 7.91
N HIS A 540 -6.48 -5.17 8.66
CA HIS A 540 -7.51 -6.17 9.02
C HIS A 540 -8.51 -5.66 10.08
N ASP A 541 -8.33 -4.43 10.55
CA ASP A 541 -9.24 -3.67 11.42
C ASP A 541 -9.80 -2.42 10.71
N ILE A 542 -9.77 -2.37 9.37
CA ILE A 542 -10.41 -1.32 8.55
C ILE A 542 -11.01 -1.96 7.30
N TYR A 543 -12.26 -2.42 7.39
CA TYR A 543 -13.03 -2.94 6.25
C TYR A 543 -14.12 -1.99 5.79
N SER A 544 -14.29 -0.86 6.49
CA SER A 544 -15.30 0.15 6.25
C SER A 544 -14.88 1.49 6.86
N ILE A 545 -15.70 2.52 6.68
CA ILE A 545 -15.45 3.83 7.28
C ILE A 545 -15.63 3.82 8.81
N GLU A 546 -16.57 3.05 9.32
CA GLU A 546 -16.81 2.87 10.76
C GLU A 546 -15.66 2.14 11.45
N ASP A 547 -15.00 1.21 10.76
CA ASP A 547 -13.80 0.54 11.27
C ASP A 547 -12.60 1.49 11.31
N LEU A 548 -12.46 2.36 10.30
CA LEU A 548 -11.46 3.44 10.35
C LEU A 548 -11.72 4.34 11.56
N ALA A 549 -12.97 4.76 11.76
CA ALA A 549 -13.35 5.57 12.92
C ALA A 549 -13.05 4.84 14.24
N GLN A 550 -13.20 3.52 14.29
CA GLN A 550 -12.82 2.71 15.45
C GLN A 550 -11.29 2.71 15.67
N LEU A 551 -10.46 2.57 14.63
CA LEU A 551 -9.01 2.69 14.81
C LEU A 551 -8.61 4.11 15.23
N ILE A 552 -9.22 5.16 14.67
CA ILE A 552 -8.98 6.55 15.12
C ILE A 552 -9.33 6.67 16.61
N PHE A 553 -10.46 6.12 17.03
CA PHE A 553 -10.89 6.08 18.43
C PHE A 553 -9.85 5.37 19.31
N ASP A 554 -9.35 4.19 18.90
CA ASP A 554 -8.34 3.42 19.63
C ASP A 554 -7.03 4.19 19.80
N LEU A 555 -6.60 4.93 18.77
CA LEU A 555 -5.36 5.71 18.80
C LEU A 555 -5.48 6.95 19.69
N HIS A 556 -6.61 7.65 19.66
CA HIS A 556 -6.91 8.70 20.64
C HIS A 556 -7.07 8.15 22.06
N GLN A 557 -7.51 6.89 22.19
CA GLN A 557 -7.68 6.26 23.49
C GLN A 557 -6.31 6.02 24.16
N VAL A 558 -5.35 5.42 23.46
CA VAL A 558 -4.01 5.16 24.00
C VAL A 558 -3.16 6.43 24.12
N ASN A 559 -3.31 7.39 23.22
CA ASN A 559 -2.59 8.67 23.27
C ASN A 559 -3.53 9.85 22.97
N PRO A 560 -4.24 10.37 23.99
CA PRO A 560 -5.20 11.48 23.80
C PRO A 560 -4.55 12.82 23.44
N LYS A 561 -3.21 12.89 23.45
CA LYS A 561 -2.45 14.10 23.10
C LYS A 561 -1.93 14.07 21.66
N ALA A 562 -2.00 12.94 20.97
CA ALA A 562 -1.54 12.83 19.59
C ALA A 562 -2.68 13.09 18.59
N LYS A 563 -2.40 13.93 17.59
CA LYS A 563 -3.29 14.07 16.43
C LYS A 563 -3.23 12.79 15.58
N VAL A 564 -4.37 12.34 15.06
CA VAL A 564 -4.44 11.19 14.16
C VAL A 564 -4.53 11.67 12.72
N SER A 565 -3.56 11.27 11.89
CA SER A 565 -3.56 11.49 10.45
C SER A 565 -3.98 10.24 9.68
N VAL A 566 -4.71 10.41 8.59
CA VAL A 566 -5.03 9.32 7.66
C VAL A 566 -4.38 9.61 6.31
N LYS A 567 -3.49 8.72 5.89
CA LYS A 567 -2.75 8.85 4.62
C LYS A 567 -3.47 8.11 3.49
N LEU A 568 -4.01 8.91 2.57
CA LEU A 568 -4.73 8.51 1.35
C LEU A 568 -3.86 8.76 0.10
N VAL A 569 -4.28 8.20 -1.03
CA VAL A 569 -3.62 8.42 -2.33
C VAL A 569 -4.62 8.98 -3.31
N ALA A 570 -4.21 10.01 -4.05
CA ALA A 570 -5.07 10.68 -5.02
C ALA A 570 -5.60 9.70 -6.09
N GLU A 571 -6.91 9.73 -6.27
CA GLU A 571 -7.69 9.13 -7.36
C GLU A 571 -9.09 9.77 -7.33
N ALA A 572 -9.85 9.65 -8.41
CA ALA A 572 -11.23 10.12 -8.47
C ALA A 572 -12.10 9.48 -7.39
N GLY A 573 -12.81 10.31 -6.63
CA GLY A 573 -13.68 9.93 -5.52
C GLY A 573 -13.06 10.14 -4.14
N ILE A 574 -11.79 10.53 -4.06
CA ILE A 574 -11.09 10.79 -2.80
C ILE A 574 -11.77 11.88 -1.95
N GLY A 575 -12.45 12.86 -2.54
CA GLY A 575 -13.15 13.90 -1.78
C GLY A 575 -14.29 13.35 -0.94
N THR A 576 -14.97 12.31 -1.44
CA THR A 576 -16.00 11.57 -0.70
C THR A 576 -15.37 10.82 0.46
N VAL A 577 -14.25 10.12 0.22
CA VAL A 577 -13.49 9.41 1.25
C VAL A 577 -13.00 10.39 2.32
N ALA A 578 -12.44 11.53 1.94
CA ALA A 578 -11.95 12.56 2.85
C ALA A 578 -13.07 13.11 3.77
N SER A 579 -14.29 13.26 3.23
CA SER A 579 -15.46 13.63 4.03
C SER A 579 -15.82 12.57 5.08
N GLY A 580 -15.76 11.29 4.69
CA GLY A 580 -15.90 10.17 5.63
C GLY A 580 -14.83 10.19 6.72
N VAL A 581 -13.56 10.34 6.34
CA VAL A 581 -12.41 10.41 7.25
C VAL A 581 -12.54 11.56 8.26
N SER A 582 -12.96 12.74 7.81
CA SER A 582 -13.22 13.88 8.70
C SER A 582 -14.35 13.59 9.69
N LYS A 583 -15.43 12.92 9.25
CA LYS A 583 -16.52 12.48 10.14
C LYS A 583 -16.10 11.36 11.09
N GLY A 584 -15.11 10.56 10.70
CA GLY A 584 -14.46 9.52 11.51
C GLY A 584 -13.53 10.06 12.60
N ASN A 585 -13.51 11.38 12.83
CA ASN A 585 -12.76 12.06 13.89
C ASN A 585 -11.25 12.20 13.66
N ALA A 586 -10.76 12.04 12.43
CA ALA A 586 -9.34 12.31 12.11
C ALA A 586 -9.03 13.81 12.25
N ASP A 587 -7.83 14.15 12.70
CA ASP A 587 -7.35 15.54 12.76
C ASP A 587 -6.68 16.00 11.46
N ILE A 588 -6.11 15.06 10.71
CA ILE A 588 -5.29 15.35 9.52
C ILE A 588 -5.62 14.36 8.42
N ILE A 589 -5.75 14.85 7.19
CA ILE A 589 -5.86 14.01 5.99
C ILE A 589 -4.64 14.30 5.14
N GLN A 590 -3.83 13.28 4.88
CA GLN A 590 -2.72 13.37 3.96
C GLN A 590 -3.12 12.85 2.58
N ILE A 591 -2.99 13.67 1.54
CA ILE A 591 -3.19 13.32 0.13
C ILE A 591 -1.82 13.06 -0.52
N SER A 592 -1.56 11.82 -0.93
CA SER A 592 -0.32 11.45 -1.61
C SER A 592 -0.51 11.31 -3.12
N GLY A 593 0.35 11.93 -3.92
CA GLY A 593 0.39 11.78 -5.38
C GLY A 593 1.03 10.47 -5.86
N HIS A 594 0.70 10.04 -7.08
CA HIS A 594 1.26 8.83 -7.72
C HIS A 594 2.79 8.83 -7.81
N ASP A 595 3.41 10.02 -7.82
CA ASP A 595 4.85 10.24 -7.98
C ASP A 595 5.64 10.11 -6.67
N GLY A 596 4.97 9.72 -5.57
CA GLY A 596 5.59 9.38 -4.29
C GLY A 596 6.64 8.26 -4.38
N GLY A 597 7.70 8.35 -3.58
CA GLY A 597 8.79 7.38 -3.57
C GLY A 597 8.48 6.05 -2.88
N THR A 598 9.30 5.02 -3.14
CA THR A 598 9.25 3.73 -2.42
C THR A 598 10.61 3.03 -2.36
N GLY A 599 10.85 2.27 -1.29
CA GLY A 599 12.03 1.39 -1.19
C GLY A 599 11.92 0.12 -2.05
N ALA A 600 10.71 -0.39 -2.24
CA ALA A 600 10.39 -1.57 -3.06
C ALA A 600 8.91 -1.58 -3.46
N SER A 601 8.64 -1.72 -4.77
CA SER A 601 7.29 -1.84 -5.33
C SER A 601 7.35 -2.53 -6.70
N PRO A 602 6.30 -3.24 -7.15
CA PRO A 602 6.20 -3.68 -8.53
C PRO A 602 6.23 -2.50 -9.51
N ILE A 603 6.91 -2.66 -10.65
CA ILE A 603 6.99 -1.59 -11.68
C ILE A 603 5.59 -1.19 -12.17
N SER A 604 4.70 -2.18 -12.31
CA SER A 604 3.32 -1.92 -12.77
C SER A 604 2.58 -0.93 -11.86
N SER A 605 2.80 -1.02 -10.55
CA SER A 605 2.13 -0.15 -9.59
C SER A 605 2.76 1.25 -9.53
N ILE A 606 4.09 1.34 -9.61
CA ILE A 606 4.78 2.63 -9.72
C ILE A 606 4.25 3.41 -10.93
N LYS A 607 4.09 2.74 -12.08
CA LYS A 607 3.75 3.39 -13.35
C LYS A 607 2.27 3.56 -13.62
N HIS A 608 1.40 2.74 -13.04
CA HIS A 608 0.01 2.64 -13.50
C HIS A 608 -1.04 2.68 -12.40
N ALA A 609 -0.71 3.05 -11.15
CA ALA A 609 -1.71 3.14 -10.07
C ALA A 609 -1.58 4.46 -9.31
N GLY A 610 -2.72 5.08 -8.98
CA GLY A 610 -2.76 6.42 -8.37
C GLY A 610 -2.74 7.56 -9.39
N GLY A 611 -3.23 8.71 -8.93
CA GLY A 611 -3.39 9.95 -9.69
C GLY A 611 -2.50 11.10 -9.21
N PRO A 612 -2.48 12.22 -9.94
CA PRO A 612 -1.78 13.44 -9.55
C PRO A 612 -2.38 14.02 -8.26
N TRP A 613 -1.52 14.46 -7.34
CA TRP A 613 -2.02 15.06 -6.10
C TRP A 613 -2.74 16.38 -6.35
N GLU A 614 -2.46 17.09 -7.44
CA GLU A 614 -3.15 18.34 -7.81
C GLU A 614 -4.66 18.12 -7.90
N LEU A 615 -5.08 17.00 -8.51
CA LEU A 615 -6.49 16.65 -8.65
C LEU A 615 -7.07 16.17 -7.31
N GLY A 616 -6.38 15.24 -6.63
CA GLY A 616 -6.89 14.68 -5.37
C GLY A 616 -6.97 15.70 -4.22
N LEU A 617 -6.00 16.62 -4.14
CA LEU A 617 -5.98 17.72 -3.16
C LEU A 617 -7.14 18.68 -3.43
N THR A 618 -7.30 19.09 -4.69
CA THR A 618 -8.38 20.00 -5.09
C THR A 618 -9.76 19.37 -4.81
N GLU A 619 -9.98 18.12 -5.22
CA GLU A 619 -11.24 17.40 -4.96
C GLU A 619 -11.53 17.30 -3.45
N SER A 620 -10.52 16.96 -2.65
CA SER A 620 -10.66 16.85 -1.19
C SER A 620 -10.97 18.19 -0.54
N HIS A 621 -10.22 19.24 -0.91
CA HIS A 621 -10.42 20.59 -0.41
C HIS A 621 -11.84 21.09 -0.71
N GLN A 622 -12.26 20.97 -1.97
CA GLN A 622 -13.55 21.45 -2.41
C GLN A 622 -14.70 20.69 -1.76
N THR A 623 -14.64 19.36 -1.73
CA THR A 623 -15.68 18.52 -1.15
C THR A 623 -15.84 18.79 0.35
N LEU A 624 -14.72 18.94 1.08
CA LEU A 624 -14.76 19.26 2.51
C LEU A 624 -15.36 20.65 2.79
N ILE A 625 -15.11 21.65 1.93
CA ILE A 625 -15.74 22.96 2.06
C ILE A 625 -17.25 22.87 1.84
N GLN A 626 -17.67 22.24 0.74
CA GLN A 626 -19.08 22.09 0.39
C GLN A 626 -19.88 21.35 1.48
N ASN A 627 -19.24 20.43 2.21
CA ASN A 627 -19.86 19.69 3.31
C ASN A 627 -19.70 20.35 4.69
N GLY A 628 -19.05 21.52 4.79
CA GLY A 628 -18.81 22.20 6.06
C GLY A 628 -17.86 21.43 7.01
N LEU A 629 -16.95 20.63 6.46
CA LEU A 629 -16.01 19.76 7.18
C LEU A 629 -14.57 20.25 7.12
N ARG A 630 -14.23 21.20 6.23
CA ARG A 630 -12.84 21.64 5.98
C ARG A 630 -12.10 22.15 7.22
N GLU A 631 -12.81 22.78 8.15
CA GLU A 631 -12.23 23.33 9.39
C GLU A 631 -11.87 22.24 10.41
N ARG A 632 -12.43 21.04 10.29
CA ARG A 632 -12.16 19.93 11.21
C ARG A 632 -10.80 19.28 10.98
N VAL A 633 -10.21 19.44 9.80
CA VAL A 633 -9.04 18.67 9.38
C VAL A 633 -7.95 19.55 8.79
N ILE A 634 -6.71 19.21 9.10
CA ILE A 634 -5.52 19.72 8.41
C ILE A 634 -5.35 18.92 7.12
N LEU A 635 -5.24 19.58 5.96
CA LEU A 635 -4.89 18.92 4.71
C LEU A 635 -3.38 18.94 4.50
N ARG A 636 -2.76 17.76 4.54
CA ARG A 636 -1.35 17.57 4.20
C ARG A 636 -1.24 17.00 2.80
N VAL A 637 -0.21 17.37 2.04
CA VAL A 637 0.02 16.82 0.70
C VAL A 637 1.47 16.40 0.50
N ASP A 638 1.71 15.28 -0.19
CA ASP A 638 3.04 14.88 -0.66
C ASP A 638 2.99 14.28 -2.07
N GLY A 639 4.16 14.12 -2.70
CA GLY A 639 4.27 13.64 -4.08
C GLY A 639 5.16 14.55 -4.93
N GLY A 640 6.41 14.13 -5.13
CA GLY A 640 7.34 14.83 -6.01
C GLY A 640 7.74 16.27 -5.65
N PHE A 641 7.43 16.77 -4.45
CA PHE A 641 7.84 18.09 -3.95
C PHE A 641 9.36 18.24 -3.91
N LYS A 642 9.85 19.37 -4.42
CA LYS A 642 11.28 19.70 -4.57
C LYS A 642 11.62 21.15 -4.21
N SER A 643 10.67 22.08 -4.33
CA SER A 643 10.96 23.52 -4.17
C SER A 643 9.85 24.30 -3.46
N GLY A 644 10.10 25.59 -3.21
CA GLY A 644 9.10 26.52 -2.66
C GLY A 644 7.93 26.77 -3.61
N VAL A 645 8.15 26.72 -4.92
CA VAL A 645 7.06 26.76 -5.93
C VAL A 645 6.04 25.62 -5.72
N ASP A 646 6.50 24.39 -5.46
CA ASP A 646 5.59 23.26 -5.20
C ASP A 646 4.73 23.52 -3.95
N VAL A 647 5.34 24.07 -2.89
CA VAL A 647 4.65 24.44 -1.64
C VAL A 647 3.56 25.48 -1.90
N LEU A 648 3.87 26.55 -2.63
CA LEU A 648 2.89 27.61 -2.90
C LEU A 648 1.74 27.12 -3.77
N LEU A 649 2.01 26.32 -4.81
CA LEU A 649 0.97 25.77 -5.69
C LEU A 649 0.02 24.88 -4.89
N ALA A 650 0.56 24.02 -4.03
CA ALA A 650 -0.23 23.23 -3.10
C ALA A 650 -1.02 24.07 -2.10
N ALA A 651 -0.42 25.15 -1.57
CA ALA A 651 -1.09 26.09 -0.68
C ALA A 651 -2.33 26.68 -1.37
N ALA A 652 -2.15 27.24 -2.58
CA ALA A 652 -3.25 27.80 -3.37
C ALA A 652 -4.35 26.79 -3.70
N MET A 653 -4.00 25.51 -3.86
CA MET A 653 -4.97 24.40 -4.01
C MET A 653 -5.60 23.91 -2.70
N GLY A 654 -5.18 24.47 -1.55
CA GLY A 654 -5.86 24.30 -0.27
C GLY A 654 -5.14 23.44 0.77
N ALA A 655 -3.86 23.10 0.57
CA ALA A 655 -3.05 22.38 1.55
C ALA A 655 -2.56 23.28 2.71
N ASP A 656 -2.48 22.69 3.89
CA ASP A 656 -1.98 23.31 5.13
C ASP A 656 -0.53 22.92 5.44
N GLU A 657 -0.12 21.71 5.05
CA GLU A 657 1.19 21.09 5.34
C GLU A 657 1.74 20.33 4.13
N TYR A 658 3.08 20.21 4.06
CA TYR A 658 3.78 19.79 2.84
C TYR A 658 4.81 18.71 3.14
N GLY A 659 4.69 17.56 2.47
CA GLY A 659 5.50 16.37 2.70
C GLY A 659 6.63 16.18 1.69
N PHE A 660 7.83 15.89 2.18
CA PHE A 660 9.04 15.70 1.38
C PHE A 660 9.69 14.34 1.68
N GLY A 661 9.77 13.46 0.68
CA GLY A 661 10.38 12.12 0.82
C GLY A 661 11.70 12.02 0.05
N SER A 662 11.61 11.78 -1.25
CA SER A 662 12.77 11.55 -2.13
C SER A 662 13.79 12.68 -2.08
N VAL A 663 13.37 13.94 -2.08
CA VAL A 663 14.30 15.08 -2.05
C VAL A 663 15.00 15.20 -0.70
N ALA A 664 14.36 14.83 0.41
CA ALA A 664 15.02 14.78 1.72
C ALA A 664 16.10 13.68 1.76
N MET A 665 15.85 12.53 1.11
CA MET A 665 16.88 11.51 0.93
C MET A 665 18.03 12.00 0.02
N ILE A 666 17.73 12.79 -1.01
CA ILE A 666 18.76 13.38 -1.89
C ILE A 666 19.57 14.41 -1.10
N ALA A 667 18.96 15.35 -0.38
CA ALA A 667 19.67 16.31 0.44
C ALA A 667 20.61 15.64 1.46
N THR A 668 20.24 14.46 1.98
CA THR A 668 21.05 13.67 2.91
C THR A 668 22.04 12.70 2.24
N GLY A 669 22.10 12.59 0.91
CA GLY A 669 23.16 11.86 0.21
C GLY A 669 22.74 10.94 -0.94
N CYS A 670 21.45 10.76 -1.22
CA CYS A 670 20.98 9.87 -2.29
C CYS A 670 21.43 10.38 -3.67
N VAL A 671 21.94 9.46 -4.49
CA VAL A 671 22.42 9.74 -5.87
C VAL A 671 21.49 9.19 -6.96
N MET A 672 20.24 8.86 -6.61
CA MET A 672 19.23 8.34 -7.54
C MET A 672 19.66 7.08 -8.33
N ALA A 673 20.39 6.17 -7.68
CA ALA A 673 20.82 4.92 -8.31
C ALA A 673 19.67 3.94 -8.64
N ARG A 674 18.50 4.10 -8.01
CA ARG A 674 17.29 3.26 -8.18
C ARG A 674 17.52 1.76 -7.98
N ILE A 675 18.29 1.42 -6.95
CA ILE A 675 18.57 0.04 -6.52
C ILE A 675 18.24 -0.18 -5.05
N CYS A 676 17.30 0.59 -4.47
CA CYS A 676 16.94 0.57 -3.05
C CYS A 676 16.45 -0.81 -2.57
N HIS A 677 15.68 -1.49 -3.42
CA HIS A 677 15.17 -2.84 -3.20
C HIS A 677 16.28 -3.91 -3.22
N THR A 678 17.47 -3.59 -3.74
CA THR A 678 18.56 -4.57 -3.92
C THR A 678 19.46 -4.73 -2.71
N ASN A 679 19.36 -3.86 -1.71
CA ASN A 679 20.30 -3.73 -0.59
C ASN A 679 21.72 -3.27 -0.99
N ASN A 680 21.92 -2.79 -2.22
CA ASN A 680 23.23 -2.42 -2.75
C ASN A 680 23.40 -0.91 -2.94
N CYS A 681 22.77 -0.08 -2.10
CA CYS A 681 22.87 1.37 -2.22
C CYS A 681 24.35 1.81 -2.12
N PRO A 682 24.90 2.53 -3.12
CA PRO A 682 26.33 2.82 -3.18
C PRO A 682 26.80 3.82 -2.12
N VAL A 683 25.85 4.57 -1.54
CA VAL A 683 26.07 5.70 -0.62
C VAL A 683 25.45 5.47 0.76
N GLY A 684 25.11 4.22 1.10
CA GLY A 684 24.64 3.88 2.45
C GLY A 684 23.25 4.38 2.84
N VAL A 685 22.49 5.00 1.94
CA VAL A 685 21.15 5.56 2.23
C VAL A 685 20.07 4.48 2.33
N ALA A 686 19.96 3.61 1.33
CA ALA A 686 18.89 2.59 1.23
C ALA A 686 19.44 1.16 1.36
N SER A 687 20.28 0.92 2.36
CA SER A 687 20.95 -0.37 2.60
C SER A 687 20.99 -0.71 4.09
N GLN A 688 20.94 -2.00 4.40
CA GLN A 688 21.20 -2.55 5.73
C GLN A 688 22.58 -3.21 5.84
N ARG A 689 23.34 -3.28 4.74
CA ARG A 689 24.74 -3.75 4.73
C ARG A 689 25.65 -2.73 5.41
N GLU A 690 26.35 -3.15 6.45
CA GLU A 690 27.16 -2.27 7.30
C GLU A 690 28.28 -1.59 6.52
N GLU A 691 28.97 -2.31 5.63
CA GLU A 691 30.04 -1.80 4.78
C GLU A 691 29.56 -0.76 3.74
N LEU A 692 28.26 -0.78 3.42
CA LEU A 692 27.64 0.25 2.58
C LEU A 692 27.12 1.41 3.43
N ARG A 693 26.55 1.14 4.62
CA ARG A 693 26.10 2.15 5.58
C ARG A 693 27.24 3.04 6.07
N ALA A 694 28.44 2.49 6.23
CA ALA A 694 29.66 3.25 6.56
C ALA A 694 30.00 4.34 5.52
N ARG A 695 29.42 4.28 4.32
CA ARG A 695 29.59 5.27 3.25
C ARG A 695 28.56 6.41 3.30
N PHE A 696 27.64 6.39 4.26
CA PHE A 696 26.62 7.42 4.40
C PHE A 696 27.26 8.81 4.59
N PRO A 697 27.01 9.77 3.68
CA PRO A 697 27.72 11.05 3.70
C PRO A 697 26.97 12.16 4.43
N GLY A 698 25.69 11.96 4.75
CA GLY A 698 24.80 13.03 5.21
C GLY A 698 25.01 13.45 6.67
N VAL A 699 24.73 14.71 6.95
CA VAL A 699 24.58 15.25 8.30
C VAL A 699 23.21 15.93 8.44
N PRO A 700 22.62 16.00 9.65
CA PRO A 700 21.32 16.67 9.85
C PRO A 700 21.30 18.11 9.31
N GLY A 701 22.43 18.81 9.43
CA GLY A 701 22.58 20.19 8.95
C GLY A 701 22.33 20.37 7.44
N ASP A 702 22.64 19.38 6.60
CA ASP A 702 22.41 19.48 5.15
C ASP A 702 20.91 19.59 4.85
N LEU A 703 20.09 18.79 5.54
CA LEU A 703 18.65 18.81 5.36
C LEU A 703 18.01 20.06 6.00
N VAL A 704 18.57 20.55 7.12
CA VAL A 704 18.17 21.85 7.70
C VAL A 704 18.36 22.97 6.67
N ASN A 705 19.51 23.04 6.01
CA ASN A 705 19.78 24.06 5.00
C ASN A 705 18.78 23.97 3.84
N PHE A 706 18.49 22.76 3.35
CA PHE A 706 17.51 22.56 2.28
C PHE A 706 16.15 23.16 2.61
N PHE A 707 15.59 22.83 3.78
CA PHE A 707 14.27 23.33 4.15
C PHE A 707 14.25 24.84 4.40
N LEU A 708 15.33 25.40 4.94
CA LEU A 708 15.45 26.86 5.06
C LEU A 708 15.47 27.53 3.68
N TYR A 709 16.18 26.97 2.70
CA TYR A 709 16.16 27.52 1.34
C TYR A 709 14.79 27.42 0.68
N VAL A 710 14.08 26.29 0.84
CA VAL A 710 12.71 26.15 0.35
C VAL A 710 11.79 27.17 1.01
N ALA A 711 11.92 27.39 2.32
CA ALA A 711 11.13 28.40 3.03
C ALA A 711 11.46 29.83 2.57
N GLU A 712 12.73 30.16 2.32
CA GLU A 712 13.12 31.46 1.76
C GLU A 712 12.60 31.66 0.33
N GLU A 713 12.54 30.61 -0.48
CA GLU A 713 11.88 30.65 -1.80
C GLU A 713 10.38 30.97 -1.66
N VAL A 714 9.69 30.32 -0.72
CA VAL A 714 8.28 30.63 -0.38
C VAL A 714 8.14 32.10 0.01
N ARG A 715 9.02 32.62 0.88
CA ARG A 715 8.98 34.03 1.31
C ARG A 715 9.18 34.99 0.16
N GLY A 716 10.18 34.73 -0.69
CA GLY A 716 10.49 35.57 -1.85
C GLY A 716 9.31 35.66 -2.81
N MET A 717 8.61 34.54 -3.05
CA MET A 717 7.44 34.52 -3.92
C MET A 717 6.20 35.14 -3.28
N LEU A 718 5.93 34.92 -1.98
CA LEU A 718 4.85 35.63 -1.27
C LEU A 718 5.06 37.14 -1.35
N ALA A 719 6.31 37.60 -1.17
CA ALA A 719 6.69 38.99 -1.32
C ALA A 719 6.40 39.52 -2.73
N GLN A 720 6.76 38.76 -3.78
CA GLN A 720 6.44 39.10 -5.17
C GLN A 720 4.93 39.16 -5.44
N LEU A 721 4.14 38.29 -4.79
CA LEU A 721 2.68 38.27 -4.92
C LEU A 721 1.98 39.32 -4.05
N GLY A 722 2.69 40.02 -3.16
CA GLY A 722 2.12 41.04 -2.28
C GLY A 722 1.37 40.48 -1.06
N TYR A 723 1.80 39.33 -0.54
CA TYR A 723 1.22 38.67 0.63
C TYR A 723 2.25 38.51 1.75
N GLU A 724 1.83 38.69 3.00
CA GLU A 724 2.73 38.67 4.17
C GLU A 724 2.82 37.28 4.82
N LYS A 725 1.80 36.43 4.63
CA LYS A 725 1.75 35.09 5.24
C LYS A 725 1.32 34.04 4.22
N LEU A 726 1.80 32.81 4.42
CA LEU A 726 1.36 31.67 3.64
C LEU A 726 -0.13 31.39 3.85
N ASP A 727 -0.67 31.68 5.04
CA ASP A 727 -2.10 31.61 5.32
C ASP A 727 -2.96 32.46 4.39
N ASP A 728 -2.43 33.58 3.90
CA ASP A 728 -3.20 34.52 3.06
C ASP A 728 -3.51 33.96 1.67
N ILE A 729 -2.82 32.90 1.25
CA ILE A 729 -2.97 32.27 -0.07
C ILE A 729 -3.55 30.87 -0.02
N ILE A 730 -3.75 30.26 1.16
CA ILE A 730 -4.25 28.89 1.25
C ILE A 730 -5.68 28.80 0.71
N GLY A 731 -5.90 27.96 -0.30
CA GLY A 731 -7.18 27.80 -1.01
C GLY A 731 -7.49 28.90 -2.05
N ARG A 732 -6.59 29.87 -2.25
CA ARG A 732 -6.78 30.97 -3.22
C ARG A 732 -6.44 30.54 -4.65
N THR A 733 -7.26 29.67 -5.23
CA THR A 733 -7.13 29.23 -6.62
C THR A 733 -7.30 30.37 -7.63
N ASP A 734 -7.90 31.49 -7.24
CA ASP A 734 -7.99 32.72 -8.04
C ASP A 734 -6.63 33.38 -8.31
N LEU A 735 -5.58 33.03 -7.55
CA LEU A 735 -4.21 33.46 -7.81
C LEU A 735 -3.52 32.61 -8.88
N LEU A 736 -4.15 31.53 -9.35
CA LEU A 736 -3.61 30.64 -10.36
C LEU A 736 -4.22 30.95 -11.72
N ARG A 737 -3.40 30.89 -12.75
CA ARG A 737 -3.86 30.91 -14.15
C ARG A 737 -3.11 29.88 -14.99
N PRO A 738 -3.72 29.38 -16.08
CA PRO A 738 -2.99 28.61 -17.08
C PRO A 738 -1.84 29.43 -17.66
N ARG A 739 -0.69 28.78 -17.85
CA ARG A 739 0.43 29.30 -18.62
C ARG A 739 0.13 29.14 -20.10
N ASP A 740 0.62 30.08 -20.90
CA ASP A 740 0.59 29.98 -22.36
C ASP A 740 1.72 29.04 -22.83
N ILE A 741 1.45 27.74 -22.79
CA ILE A 741 2.39 26.68 -23.19
C ILE A 741 1.71 25.76 -24.20
N SER A 742 2.37 25.55 -25.33
CA SER A 742 1.97 24.54 -26.31
C SER A 742 2.55 23.18 -25.93
N LEU A 743 1.68 22.20 -25.70
CA LEU A 743 2.09 20.81 -25.49
C LEU A 743 2.28 20.09 -26.82
N MET A 744 3.17 19.09 -26.83
CA MET A 744 3.48 18.31 -28.04
C MET A 744 2.23 17.62 -28.58
N LYS A 745 1.46 16.97 -27.70
CA LYS A 745 0.43 16.02 -28.11
C LYS A 745 -0.96 16.62 -28.30
N THR A 746 -1.30 17.67 -27.54
CA THR A 746 -2.64 18.24 -27.57
C THR A 746 -2.67 19.69 -27.12
N GLN A 747 -3.69 20.45 -27.52
CA GLN A 747 -4.02 21.76 -26.95
C GLN A 747 -5.32 21.73 -26.13
N HIS A 748 -5.88 20.54 -25.91
CA HIS A 748 -7.25 20.36 -25.39
C HIS A 748 -7.31 19.89 -23.93
N LEU A 749 -6.30 20.24 -23.12
CA LEU A 749 -6.36 20.00 -21.67
C LEU A 749 -7.25 21.03 -20.99
N ASP A 750 -8.14 20.57 -20.13
CA ASP A 750 -8.98 21.38 -19.27
C ASP A 750 -8.41 21.44 -17.84
N LEU A 751 -7.99 22.63 -17.42
CA LEU A 751 -7.49 22.89 -16.07
C LEU A 751 -8.56 23.49 -15.14
N SER A 752 -9.81 23.64 -15.63
CA SER A 752 -10.92 24.22 -14.86
C SER A 752 -11.16 23.49 -13.54
N VAL A 753 -10.95 22.18 -13.49
CA VAL A 753 -11.09 21.38 -12.27
C VAL A 753 -10.16 21.90 -11.17
N ILE A 754 -8.89 22.20 -11.48
CA ILE A 754 -7.91 22.73 -10.54
C ILE A 754 -8.18 24.20 -10.19
N LEU A 755 -8.64 24.97 -11.17
CA LEU A 755 -8.85 26.42 -11.05
C LEU A 755 -10.20 26.80 -10.44
N SER A 756 -11.13 25.85 -10.35
CA SER A 756 -12.45 26.08 -9.78
C SER A 756 -12.37 26.42 -8.30
N ASN A 757 -13.27 27.29 -7.84
CA ASN A 757 -13.32 27.77 -6.47
C ASN A 757 -14.73 27.53 -5.91
N VAL A 758 -14.81 26.92 -4.73
CA VAL A 758 -16.07 26.60 -4.04
C VAL A 758 -16.23 27.39 -2.72
N GLY A 759 -15.41 28.43 -2.54
CA GLY A 759 -15.28 29.21 -1.32
C GLY A 759 -13.97 28.93 -0.58
N LEU A 760 -13.76 29.66 0.51
CA LEU A 760 -12.63 29.49 1.43
C LEU A 760 -13.13 28.99 2.80
N PRO A 761 -12.30 28.27 3.57
CA PRO A 761 -12.62 27.98 4.97
C PRO A 761 -12.79 29.29 5.76
N LYS A 762 -13.60 29.29 6.82
CA LYS A 762 -13.76 30.49 7.67
C LYS A 762 -12.54 30.73 8.54
N TRP A 763 -11.85 29.65 8.92
CA TRP A 763 -10.63 29.70 9.72
C TRP A 763 -9.41 29.64 8.81
N SER A 764 -8.39 30.41 9.18
CA SER A 764 -7.06 30.33 8.58
C SER A 764 -6.43 28.95 8.84
N SER A 765 -5.44 28.59 8.03
CA SER A 765 -4.68 27.35 8.23
C SER A 765 -3.99 27.30 9.60
N THR A 766 -3.47 28.43 10.10
CA THR A 766 -2.89 28.49 11.46
C THR A 766 -3.93 28.23 12.54
N GLU A 767 -5.13 28.81 12.44
CA GLU A 767 -6.22 28.51 13.38
C GLU A 767 -6.61 27.03 13.33
N ILE A 768 -6.74 26.46 12.12
CA ILE A 768 -7.05 25.03 11.96
C ILE A 768 -5.97 24.16 12.60
N ARG A 769 -4.69 24.45 12.35
CA ARG A 769 -3.58 23.67 12.91
C ARG A 769 -3.45 23.77 14.43
N ASN A 770 -3.78 24.93 15.00
CA ASN A 770 -3.67 25.20 16.44
C ASN A 770 -4.85 24.66 17.25
N GLN A 771 -5.89 24.12 16.61
CA GLN A 771 -6.92 23.36 17.31
C GLN A 771 -6.31 22.23 18.13
N GLY A 772 -6.91 21.94 19.28
CA GLY A 772 -6.62 20.75 20.06
C GLY A 772 -6.91 19.47 19.27
N VAL A 773 -6.46 18.34 19.82
CA VAL A 773 -6.80 17.01 19.29
C VAL A 773 -8.30 16.77 19.43
N HIS A 774 -8.94 16.16 18.43
CA HIS A 774 -10.33 15.74 18.55
C HIS A 774 -10.52 14.75 19.70
N SER A 775 -11.59 14.92 20.46
CA SER A 775 -11.88 14.08 21.63
C SER A 775 -12.74 12.88 21.25
N ASN A 776 -12.51 11.75 21.92
CA ASN A 776 -13.44 10.61 21.93
C ASN A 776 -14.73 10.90 22.73
N GLY A 777 -14.82 12.04 23.40
CA GLY A 777 -15.84 12.32 24.41
C GLY A 777 -15.56 11.58 25.72
N PRO A 778 -16.54 11.54 26.64
CA PRO A 778 -16.44 10.77 27.88
C PRO A 778 -16.33 9.27 27.59
N VAL A 779 -15.33 8.60 28.16
CA VAL A 779 -15.12 7.15 28.02
C VAL A 779 -15.00 6.46 29.38
N LEU A 780 -15.29 5.16 29.44
CA LEU A 780 -15.23 4.39 30.69
C LEU A 780 -13.85 4.48 31.37
N ASP A 781 -12.76 4.45 30.60
CA ASP A 781 -11.41 4.58 31.14
C ASP A 781 -11.16 5.90 31.89
N ASP A 782 -11.89 6.98 31.59
CA ASP A 782 -11.76 8.23 32.36
C ASP A 782 -12.31 8.07 33.77
N ILE A 783 -13.40 7.32 33.92
CA ILE A 783 -13.98 6.99 35.22
C ILE A 783 -13.02 6.08 35.99
N LEU A 784 -12.42 5.10 35.32
CA LEU A 784 -11.47 4.17 35.93
C LEU A 784 -10.18 4.87 36.36
N LEU A 785 -9.62 5.76 35.54
CA LEU A 785 -8.43 6.53 35.89
C LEU A 785 -8.68 7.58 36.98
N ALA A 786 -9.92 8.05 37.11
CA ALA A 786 -10.33 8.93 38.20
C ALA A 786 -10.57 8.19 39.53
N ASP A 787 -10.65 6.86 39.53
CA ASP A 787 -10.72 6.06 40.76
C ASP A 787 -9.38 6.19 41.53
N PRO A 788 -9.38 6.70 42.78
CA PRO A 788 -8.16 6.92 43.54
C PRO A 788 -7.33 5.64 43.75
N GLU A 789 -7.95 4.46 43.83
CA GLU A 789 -7.22 3.21 44.03
C GLU A 789 -6.50 2.78 42.73
N ILE A 790 -7.12 2.99 41.56
CA ILE A 790 -6.47 2.71 40.28
C ILE A 790 -5.34 3.71 40.04
N SER A 791 -5.59 5.00 40.29
CA SER A 791 -4.57 6.03 40.14
C SER A 791 -3.38 5.81 41.08
N ASP A 792 -3.62 5.47 42.36
CA ASP A 792 -2.58 5.14 43.33
C ASP A 792 -1.82 3.85 42.96
N ALA A 793 -2.50 2.84 42.41
CA ALA A 793 -1.86 1.62 41.93
C ALA A 793 -0.94 1.86 40.74
N ILE A 794 -1.32 2.75 39.82
CA ILE A 794 -0.46 3.17 38.72
C ILE A 794 0.68 4.03 39.25
N GLU A 795 0.41 5.01 40.13
CA GLU A 795 1.42 5.98 40.56
C GLU A 795 2.50 5.36 41.42
N ASN A 796 2.10 4.47 42.34
CA ASN A 796 2.95 3.86 43.37
C ASN A 796 3.14 2.35 43.16
N GLU A 797 2.85 1.82 41.97
CA GLU A 797 3.08 0.43 41.58
C GLU A 797 2.47 -0.60 42.56
N LYS A 798 1.22 -0.34 42.99
CA LYS A 798 0.47 -1.21 43.91
C LYS A 798 -0.42 -2.21 43.17
N VAL A 799 -1.03 -3.10 43.95
CA VAL A 799 -2.03 -4.06 43.48
C VAL A 799 -3.43 -3.51 43.75
N VAL A 800 -4.30 -3.53 42.76
CA VAL A 800 -5.73 -3.17 42.90
C VAL A 800 -6.62 -4.24 42.25
N ASN A 801 -7.80 -4.45 42.84
CA ASN A 801 -8.82 -5.35 42.33
C ASN A 801 -10.15 -4.60 42.20
N LYS A 802 -10.79 -4.65 41.03
CA LYS A 802 -12.07 -3.98 40.78
C LYS A 802 -13.02 -4.88 39.98
N THR A 803 -14.32 -4.67 40.18
CA THR A 803 -15.38 -5.27 39.35
C THR A 803 -16.25 -4.18 38.77
N ILE A 804 -16.42 -4.18 37.44
CA ILE A 804 -17.02 -3.09 36.67
C ILE A 804 -18.06 -3.66 35.70
N LYS A 805 -19.19 -2.97 35.50
CA LYS A 805 -20.15 -3.34 34.45
C LYS A 805 -19.70 -2.77 33.11
N ILE A 806 -19.91 -3.52 32.02
CA ILE A 806 -19.54 -3.08 30.66
C ILE A 806 -20.66 -3.35 29.67
N TYR A 807 -20.79 -2.48 28.67
CA TYR A 807 -21.77 -2.56 27.59
C TYR A 807 -21.10 -2.39 26.23
N ASN A 808 -21.77 -2.79 25.15
CA ASN A 808 -21.17 -2.80 23.80
C ASN A 808 -20.79 -1.39 23.29
N VAL A 809 -21.34 -0.33 23.89
CA VAL A 809 -20.98 1.07 23.62
C VAL A 809 -19.64 1.46 24.25
N ASP A 810 -19.18 0.73 25.26
CA ASP A 810 -17.89 0.90 25.91
C ASP A 810 -16.79 0.27 25.06
N ARG A 811 -16.17 1.09 24.21
CA ARG A 811 -15.16 0.68 23.22
C ARG A 811 -13.76 1.02 23.68
N ALA A 812 -12.77 0.24 23.23
CA ALA A 812 -11.36 0.41 23.56
C ALA A 812 -11.06 0.54 25.07
N VAL A 813 -11.88 -0.13 25.90
CA VAL A 813 -11.71 -0.14 27.36
C VAL A 813 -10.35 -0.75 27.70
N CYS A 814 -9.68 -0.17 28.68
CA CYS A 814 -8.29 -0.38 29.09
C CYS A 814 -7.22 0.27 28.18
N GLY A 815 -7.56 0.73 26.98
CA GLY A 815 -6.58 1.33 26.07
C GLY A 815 -5.94 2.61 26.61
N ARG A 816 -6.70 3.45 27.33
CA ARG A 816 -6.19 4.70 27.90
C ARG A 816 -5.37 4.42 29.16
N ILE A 817 -5.81 3.45 29.96
CA ILE A 817 -5.05 2.98 31.12
C ILE A 817 -3.68 2.45 30.68
N ALA A 818 -3.64 1.62 29.63
CA ALA A 818 -2.40 1.10 29.07
C ALA A 818 -1.49 2.22 28.55
N GLY A 819 -2.08 3.25 27.90
CA GLY A 819 -1.34 4.44 27.49
C GLY A 819 -0.69 5.21 28.65
N VAL A 820 -1.42 5.40 29.75
CA VAL A 820 -0.89 6.05 30.97
C VAL A 820 0.28 5.25 31.55
N ILE A 821 0.13 3.92 31.67
CA ILE A 821 1.19 3.03 32.18
C ILE A 821 2.40 3.08 31.25
N ALA A 822 2.21 2.87 29.94
CA ALA A 822 3.28 2.87 28.96
C ALA A 822 4.04 4.19 28.90
N LYS A 823 3.35 5.33 29.09
CA LYS A 823 4.00 6.64 29.09
C LYS A 823 4.95 6.81 30.27
N LYS A 824 4.61 6.24 31.43
CA LYS A 824 5.40 6.37 32.66
C LYS A 824 6.48 5.29 32.77
N TYR A 825 6.15 4.05 32.43
CA TYR A 825 6.96 2.87 32.71
C TYR A 825 7.50 2.15 31.46
N GLY A 826 7.07 2.56 30.27
CA GLY A 826 7.33 1.80 29.05
C GLY A 826 6.55 0.48 29.01
N ASP A 827 6.88 -0.37 28.03
CA ASP A 827 6.14 -1.62 27.77
C ASP A 827 6.42 -2.71 28.80
N THR A 828 7.44 -2.57 29.66
CA THR A 828 7.88 -3.64 30.58
C THR A 828 8.22 -3.17 32.00
N GLY A 829 8.19 -1.86 32.28
CA GLY A 829 8.73 -1.31 33.54
C GLY A 829 7.73 -1.19 34.68
N PHE A 830 6.45 -1.51 34.48
CA PHE A 830 5.44 -1.37 35.53
C PHE A 830 5.45 -2.58 36.47
N ALA A 831 5.78 -2.35 37.75
CA ALA A 831 5.82 -3.41 38.75
C ALA A 831 4.50 -3.62 39.52
N GLY A 832 3.50 -2.75 39.32
CA GLY A 832 2.18 -2.87 39.94
C GLY A 832 1.29 -3.91 39.27
N GLN A 833 0.07 -4.06 39.81
CA GLN A 833 -0.91 -5.00 39.25
C GLN A 833 -2.33 -4.44 39.26
N LEU A 834 -2.91 -4.23 38.08
CA LEU A 834 -4.31 -3.82 37.91
C LEU A 834 -5.15 -5.05 37.54
N SER A 835 -5.90 -5.58 38.50
CA SER A 835 -6.78 -6.74 38.28
C SER A 835 -8.23 -6.27 38.15
N ILE A 836 -8.75 -6.18 36.93
CA ILE A 836 -10.09 -5.63 36.68
C ILE A 836 -10.96 -6.70 36.05
N THR A 837 -12.07 -7.03 36.72
CA THR A 837 -13.12 -7.91 36.19
C THR A 837 -14.27 -7.09 35.65
N PHE A 838 -14.56 -7.25 34.36
CA PHE A 838 -15.72 -6.68 33.70
C PHE A 838 -16.85 -7.71 33.62
N THR A 839 -18.10 -7.26 33.73
CA THR A 839 -19.29 -8.11 33.57
C THR A 839 -20.26 -7.47 32.59
N GLY A 840 -20.58 -8.19 31.51
CA GLY A 840 -21.48 -7.71 30.45
C GLY A 840 -20.95 -8.00 29.04
N SER A 841 -21.32 -7.14 28.08
CA SER A 841 -20.90 -7.26 26.68
C SER A 841 -19.92 -6.15 26.35
N ALA A 842 -18.68 -6.45 25.99
CA ALA A 842 -17.68 -5.43 25.69
C ALA A 842 -17.74 -4.99 24.23
N GLY A 843 -17.60 -3.68 23.98
CA GLY A 843 -17.53 -3.12 22.63
C GLY A 843 -16.25 -3.48 21.86
N GLN A 844 -16.11 -2.90 20.67
CA GLN A 844 -14.92 -3.08 19.82
C GLN A 844 -13.63 -2.72 20.56
N SER A 845 -12.54 -3.44 20.23
CA SER A 845 -11.19 -3.20 20.76
C SER A 845 -11.06 -3.34 22.28
N PHE A 846 -11.90 -4.17 22.91
CA PHE A 846 -11.78 -4.46 24.34
C PHE A 846 -10.37 -4.96 24.70
N ALA A 847 -9.80 -4.40 25.77
CA ALA A 847 -8.47 -4.73 26.25
C ALA A 847 -7.38 -4.57 25.17
N CYS A 848 -7.49 -3.53 24.33
CA CYS A 848 -6.43 -3.18 23.40
C CYS A 848 -5.19 -2.63 24.15
N PHE A 849 -4.01 -2.84 23.56
CA PHE A 849 -2.73 -2.27 23.99
C PHE A 849 -2.27 -2.60 25.41
N LEU A 850 -2.79 -3.64 26.08
CA LEU A 850 -2.38 -3.94 27.45
C LEU A 850 -0.85 -4.07 27.60
N THR A 851 -0.36 -3.65 28.76
CA THR A 851 1.02 -3.79 29.20
C THR A 851 1.11 -4.80 30.36
N PRO A 852 2.30 -5.35 30.66
CA PRO A 852 2.54 -6.16 31.86
C PRO A 852 2.02 -5.48 33.12
N GLY A 853 1.47 -6.27 34.04
CA GLY A 853 0.79 -5.79 35.25
C GLY A 853 -0.71 -5.54 35.07
N MET A 854 -1.24 -5.54 33.85
CA MET A 854 -2.69 -5.49 33.62
C MET A 854 -3.28 -6.90 33.51
N ASN A 855 -4.13 -7.29 34.46
CA ASN A 855 -4.83 -8.57 34.51
C ASN A 855 -6.33 -8.34 34.32
N ILE A 856 -6.80 -8.49 33.10
CA ILE A 856 -8.16 -8.13 32.70
C ILE A 856 -8.99 -9.40 32.54
N ARG A 857 -10.16 -9.44 33.18
CA ARG A 857 -11.13 -10.52 33.03
C ARG A 857 -12.45 -9.98 32.53
N LEU A 858 -13.08 -10.65 31.57
CA LEU A 858 -14.44 -10.38 31.12
C LEU A 858 -15.31 -11.60 31.39
N VAL A 859 -16.42 -11.38 32.10
CA VAL A 859 -17.51 -12.33 32.31
C VAL A 859 -18.68 -11.91 31.42
N GLY A 860 -18.88 -12.61 30.31
CA GLY A 860 -19.83 -12.28 29.26
C GLY A 860 -19.20 -12.52 27.87
N GLU A 861 -19.32 -11.54 26.97
CA GLU A 861 -18.88 -11.64 25.57
C GLU A 861 -18.26 -10.33 25.09
N ALA A 862 -17.44 -10.38 24.03
CA ALA A 862 -16.83 -9.20 23.41
C ALA A 862 -17.01 -9.19 21.90
N ASN A 863 -17.02 -8.00 21.30
CA ASN A 863 -17.06 -7.84 19.85
C ASN A 863 -15.66 -8.05 19.23
N ASP A 864 -15.37 -7.42 18.09
CA ASP A 864 -14.12 -7.56 17.34
C ASP A 864 -12.91 -6.90 18.05
N TYR A 865 -11.72 -7.28 17.60
CA TYR A 865 -10.43 -6.66 17.97
C TYR A 865 -10.01 -6.84 19.43
N VAL A 866 -10.54 -7.85 20.13
CA VAL A 866 -10.11 -8.21 21.48
C VAL A 866 -8.60 -8.39 21.55
N GLY A 867 -7.94 -7.72 22.49
CA GLY A 867 -6.48 -7.81 22.66
C GLY A 867 -5.66 -7.23 21.51
N LYS A 868 -6.24 -6.34 20.68
CA LYS A 868 -5.53 -5.65 19.60
C LYS A 868 -4.28 -4.95 20.12
N GLY A 869 -3.13 -5.22 19.50
CA GLY A 869 -1.86 -4.57 19.84
C GLY A 869 -1.38 -4.79 21.27
N ILE A 870 -1.82 -5.84 21.97
CA ILE A 870 -1.36 -6.17 23.31
C ILE A 870 0.17 -6.34 23.34
N ALA A 871 0.85 -5.72 24.30
CA ALA A 871 2.30 -5.84 24.49
C ALA A 871 2.65 -6.71 25.71
N GLY A 872 1.71 -6.94 26.61
CA GLY A 872 1.88 -7.77 27.80
C GLY A 872 0.61 -7.84 28.64
N GLY A 873 0.69 -8.44 29.82
CA GLY A 873 -0.46 -8.64 30.69
C GLY A 873 -1.25 -9.91 30.37
N GLU A 874 -2.37 -10.07 31.06
CA GLU A 874 -3.27 -11.22 30.94
C GLU A 874 -4.69 -10.76 30.59
N LEU A 875 -5.31 -11.43 29.61
CA LEU A 875 -6.71 -11.23 29.25
C LEU A 875 -7.47 -12.56 29.30
N VAL A 876 -8.53 -12.61 30.11
CA VAL A 876 -9.38 -13.79 30.27
C VAL A 876 -10.81 -13.43 29.85
N VAL A 877 -11.38 -14.16 28.89
CA VAL A 877 -12.78 -14.02 28.49
C VAL A 877 -13.51 -15.31 28.77
N THR A 878 -14.53 -15.24 29.62
CA THR A 878 -15.39 -16.37 29.99
C THR A 878 -16.85 -15.97 29.86
N PRO A 879 -17.74 -16.91 29.50
CA PRO A 879 -19.17 -16.62 29.55
C PRO A 879 -19.63 -16.40 30.99
N VAL A 880 -20.85 -15.90 31.15
CA VAL A 880 -21.57 -15.97 32.44
C VAL A 880 -21.75 -17.43 32.87
N ASP A 881 -21.89 -17.67 34.18
CA ASP A 881 -22.27 -18.99 34.67
C ASP A 881 -23.70 -19.34 34.17
N ASP A 882 -23.99 -20.64 34.00
CA ASP A 882 -25.30 -21.16 33.56
C ASP A 882 -25.83 -20.57 32.23
N THR A 883 -24.98 -20.54 31.21
CA THR A 883 -25.26 -20.01 29.86
C THR A 883 -26.45 -20.66 29.11
N GLY A 884 -26.82 -21.89 29.45
CA GLY A 884 -27.79 -22.68 28.67
C GLY A 884 -27.26 -23.18 27.31
N PHE A 885 -25.98 -22.96 27.00
CA PHE A 885 -25.30 -23.45 25.80
C PHE A 885 -23.89 -23.97 26.12
N CYS A 886 -23.34 -24.80 25.24
CA CYS A 886 -21.98 -25.33 25.35
C CYS A 886 -20.96 -24.24 24.95
N PRO A 887 -20.13 -23.70 25.87
CA PRO A 887 -19.23 -22.58 25.56
C PRO A 887 -18.27 -22.88 24.41
N GLU A 888 -17.70 -24.09 24.36
CA GLU A 888 -16.79 -24.52 23.31
C GLU A 888 -17.45 -24.55 21.91
N ASP A 889 -18.78 -24.49 21.82
CA ASP A 889 -19.51 -24.41 20.56
C ASP A 889 -19.97 -23.00 20.16
N ALA A 890 -19.93 -22.04 21.08
CA ALA A 890 -20.46 -20.70 20.90
C ALA A 890 -19.37 -19.66 20.66
N THR A 891 -19.65 -18.68 19.80
CA THR A 891 -18.76 -17.51 19.62
C THR A 891 -18.88 -16.60 20.82
N ILE A 892 -17.74 -16.19 21.38
CA ILE A 892 -17.67 -15.32 22.55
C ILE A 892 -16.79 -14.08 22.35
N VAL A 893 -15.95 -14.11 21.33
CA VAL A 893 -15.18 -12.95 20.83
C VAL A 893 -15.31 -12.85 19.32
N GLY A 894 -15.26 -11.62 18.79
CA GLY A 894 -15.40 -11.36 17.36
C GLY A 894 -14.15 -11.67 16.53
N ASN A 895 -13.98 -10.92 15.45
CA ASN A 895 -12.94 -11.08 14.44
C ASN A 895 -11.65 -10.34 14.82
N THR A 896 -10.55 -10.70 14.15
CA THR A 896 -9.28 -9.96 14.18
C THR A 896 -8.76 -9.73 15.62
N CYS A 897 -9.04 -10.67 16.53
CA CYS A 897 -8.45 -10.65 17.86
C CYS A 897 -6.93 -10.77 17.75
N LEU A 898 -6.22 -10.17 18.71
CA LEU A 898 -4.74 -10.19 18.77
C LEU A 898 -4.04 -9.55 17.58
N TYR A 899 -4.71 -8.66 16.84
CA TYR A 899 -4.11 -8.06 15.66
C TYR A 899 -2.82 -7.32 15.99
N GLY A 900 -1.71 -7.80 15.43
CA GLY A 900 -0.39 -7.19 15.59
C GLY A 900 0.23 -7.35 16.98
N ALA A 901 -0.30 -8.22 17.84
CA ALA A 901 0.10 -8.34 19.23
C ALA A 901 1.61 -8.60 19.42
N THR A 902 2.25 -7.98 20.40
CA THR A 902 3.68 -8.10 20.70
C THR A 902 3.96 -8.50 22.15
N GLY A 903 3.08 -9.31 22.75
CA GLY A 903 3.31 -10.00 24.02
C GLY A 903 2.01 -10.27 24.78
N GLY A 904 2.10 -10.89 25.97
CA GLY A 904 0.95 -11.16 26.84
C GLY A 904 0.28 -12.52 26.63
N GLN A 905 -0.69 -12.82 27.49
CA GLN A 905 -1.42 -14.10 27.51
C GLN A 905 -2.93 -13.87 27.40
N ILE A 906 -3.59 -14.62 26.52
CA ILE A 906 -5.03 -14.52 26.30
C ILE A 906 -5.70 -15.88 26.41
N PHE A 907 -6.76 -15.97 27.20
CA PHE A 907 -7.52 -17.19 27.44
C PHE A 907 -9.01 -16.94 27.15
N VAL A 908 -9.55 -17.62 26.13
CA VAL A 908 -10.93 -17.44 25.68
C VAL A 908 -11.69 -18.76 25.80
N ARG A 909 -12.66 -18.81 26.73
CA ARG A 909 -13.57 -19.97 26.87
C ARG A 909 -14.74 -19.84 25.91
N GLY A 910 -14.47 -20.19 24.65
CA GLY A 910 -15.42 -20.21 23.55
C GLY A 910 -14.72 -20.03 22.21
N LYS A 911 -15.50 -19.84 21.15
CA LYS A 911 -14.98 -19.60 19.79
C LYS A 911 -14.69 -18.13 19.55
N ALA A 912 -13.65 -17.88 18.76
CA ALA A 912 -13.39 -16.59 18.13
C ALA A 912 -13.92 -16.58 16.69
N GLY A 913 -14.10 -15.38 16.13
CA GLY A 913 -14.42 -15.19 14.72
C GLY A 913 -13.22 -15.42 13.79
N GLU A 914 -13.27 -14.74 12.66
CA GLU A 914 -12.28 -14.79 11.58
C GLU A 914 -10.96 -14.12 11.98
N ARG A 915 -9.83 -14.52 11.37
CA ARG A 915 -8.51 -13.86 11.53
C ARG A 915 -8.00 -13.79 12.96
N PHE A 916 -8.33 -14.78 13.77
CA PHE A 916 -7.77 -14.89 15.12
C PHE A 916 -6.24 -14.93 15.07
N ALA A 917 -5.59 -14.07 15.86
CA ALA A 917 -4.14 -13.92 15.91
C ALA A 917 -3.48 -13.50 14.59
N VAL A 918 -4.21 -12.74 13.75
CA VAL A 918 -3.63 -12.15 12.54
C VAL A 918 -2.46 -11.23 12.89
N ARG A 919 -1.33 -11.40 12.21
CA ARG A 919 -0.10 -10.64 12.48
C ARG A 919 0.40 -10.74 13.94
N ASN A 920 0.03 -11.78 14.70
CA ASN A 920 0.58 -11.99 16.04
C ASN A 920 2.11 -12.11 15.97
N SER A 921 2.79 -11.32 16.80
CA SER A 921 4.22 -11.18 16.81
C SER A 921 4.87 -11.76 18.07
N LEU A 922 4.19 -11.89 19.21
CA LEU A 922 4.74 -12.53 20.43
C LEU A 922 3.69 -13.00 21.47
N ALA A 923 2.39 -12.80 21.27
CA ALA A 923 1.38 -13.17 22.27
C ALA A 923 1.15 -14.69 22.35
N GLN A 924 0.79 -15.17 23.53
CA GLN A 924 0.33 -16.53 23.77
C GLN A 924 -1.19 -16.55 23.90
N ALA A 925 -1.87 -17.50 23.27
CA ALA A 925 -3.32 -17.56 23.29
C ALA A 925 -3.86 -18.99 23.38
N VAL A 926 -4.94 -19.19 24.13
CA VAL A 926 -5.76 -20.41 24.11
C VAL A 926 -7.21 -20.04 23.83
N VAL A 927 -7.81 -20.69 22.84
CA VAL A 927 -9.20 -20.49 22.39
C VAL A 927 -9.84 -21.83 22.06
N GLU A 928 -11.17 -21.95 22.12
CA GLU A 928 -11.88 -23.22 21.95
C GLU A 928 -12.43 -23.45 20.52
N GLY A 929 -12.14 -22.53 19.61
CA GLY A 929 -12.36 -22.66 18.17
C GLY A 929 -12.22 -21.31 17.46
N THR A 930 -12.06 -21.32 16.13
CA THR A 930 -11.86 -20.11 15.34
C THR A 930 -12.54 -20.20 13.96
N GLY A 931 -12.76 -19.05 13.33
CA GLY A 931 -13.15 -18.95 11.93
C GLY A 931 -12.00 -19.24 10.95
N ASP A 932 -12.13 -18.76 9.71
CA ASP A 932 -11.10 -18.79 8.67
C ASP A 932 -9.90 -17.88 9.03
N HIS A 933 -8.77 -18.12 8.37
CA HIS A 933 -7.55 -17.30 8.45
C HIS A 933 -6.92 -17.23 9.86
N CYS A 934 -7.14 -18.25 10.69
CA CYS A 934 -6.46 -18.36 11.99
C CYS A 934 -4.93 -18.34 11.81
N CYS A 935 -4.25 -17.52 12.61
CA CYS A 935 -2.79 -17.28 12.58
C CYS A 935 -2.26 -16.72 11.24
N GLU A 936 -3.11 -16.07 10.44
CA GLU A 936 -2.67 -15.43 9.21
C GLU A 936 -1.57 -14.39 9.50
N TYR A 937 -0.49 -14.43 8.72
CA TYR A 937 0.65 -13.52 8.89
C TYR A 937 1.38 -13.55 10.26
N MET A 938 1.17 -14.57 11.10
CA MET A 938 1.84 -14.69 12.40
C MET A 938 3.37 -14.79 12.23
N THR A 939 4.13 -14.07 13.06
CA THR A 939 5.61 -14.02 13.03
C THR A 939 6.27 -14.44 14.34
N GLY A 940 5.49 -14.66 15.40
CA GLY A 940 5.95 -15.11 16.71
C GLY A 940 4.79 -15.32 17.67
N GLY A 941 5.07 -15.85 18.86
CA GLY A 941 4.05 -16.23 19.85
C GLY A 941 3.63 -17.70 19.74
N CYS A 942 2.61 -18.08 20.51
CA CYS A 942 2.08 -19.44 20.53
C CYS A 942 0.55 -19.43 20.61
N VAL A 943 -0.12 -20.14 19.70
CA VAL A 943 -1.60 -20.19 19.65
C VAL A 943 -2.07 -21.64 19.82
N VAL A 944 -2.95 -21.88 20.78
CA VAL A 944 -3.59 -23.16 21.03
C VAL A 944 -5.08 -23.04 20.71
N VAL A 945 -5.58 -23.95 19.86
CA VAL A 945 -7.01 -24.05 19.53
C VAL A 945 -7.54 -25.41 19.97
N LEU A 946 -8.46 -25.41 20.93
CA LEU A 946 -9.04 -26.60 21.56
C LEU A 946 -10.31 -27.12 20.87
N GLY A 947 -10.50 -26.77 19.60
CA GLY A 947 -11.67 -27.15 18.83
C GLY A 947 -11.56 -26.80 17.35
N LYS A 948 -12.71 -26.65 16.69
CA LYS A 948 -12.79 -26.50 15.23
C LYS A 948 -12.21 -25.17 14.75
N VAL A 949 -11.58 -25.24 13.57
CA VAL A 949 -11.07 -24.08 12.82
C VAL A 949 -11.72 -23.99 11.44
N GLY A 950 -11.76 -22.78 10.88
CA GLY A 950 -12.11 -22.50 9.48
C GLY A 950 -10.98 -22.84 8.50
N ARG A 951 -11.11 -22.39 7.25
CA ARG A 951 -10.12 -22.62 6.17
C ARG A 951 -8.99 -21.58 6.18
N ASN A 952 -7.96 -21.84 5.38
CA ASN A 952 -6.79 -20.99 5.18
C ASN A 952 -5.95 -20.73 6.44
N VAL A 953 -5.93 -21.70 7.35
CA VAL A 953 -5.15 -21.62 8.59
C VAL A 953 -3.66 -21.44 8.27
N ALA A 954 -2.99 -20.56 9.00
CA ALA A 954 -1.56 -20.27 8.91
C ALA A 954 -1.08 -19.72 7.55
N ALA A 955 -1.97 -19.11 6.76
CA ALA A 955 -1.57 -18.42 5.53
C ALA A 955 -0.58 -17.28 5.84
N GLY A 956 0.59 -17.29 5.21
CA GLY A 956 1.62 -16.28 5.48
C GLY A 956 2.26 -16.35 6.89
N MET A 957 2.00 -17.40 7.67
CA MET A 957 2.62 -17.61 8.99
C MET A 957 4.11 -17.95 8.80
N THR A 958 4.98 -17.08 9.31
CA THR A 958 6.43 -17.12 9.10
C THR A 958 7.23 -17.23 10.40
N GLY A 959 6.56 -17.32 11.55
CA GLY A 959 7.18 -17.55 12.85
C GLY A 959 6.11 -17.79 13.93
N GLY A 960 6.55 -18.28 15.09
CA GLY A 960 5.69 -18.77 16.16
C GLY A 960 5.16 -20.18 15.90
N LEU A 961 4.44 -20.74 16.88
CA LEU A 961 3.89 -22.09 16.83
C LEU A 961 2.38 -22.07 17.02
N ALA A 962 1.68 -23.01 16.38
CA ALA A 962 0.27 -23.24 16.63
C ALA A 962 -0.02 -24.72 16.91
N TYR A 963 -0.87 -24.98 17.91
CA TYR A 963 -1.35 -26.29 18.30
C TYR A 963 -2.86 -26.35 18.09
N ILE A 964 -3.33 -27.26 17.25
CA ILE A 964 -4.75 -27.34 16.89
C ILE A 964 -5.25 -28.76 17.19
N LEU A 965 -6.29 -28.85 18.02
CA LEU A 965 -6.98 -30.09 18.29
C LEU A 965 -7.88 -30.45 17.09
N ASP A 966 -7.68 -31.65 16.52
CA ASP A 966 -8.44 -32.14 15.36
C ASP A 966 -9.10 -33.49 15.68
N GLU A 967 -10.29 -33.43 16.30
CA GLU A 967 -11.05 -34.62 16.71
C GLU A 967 -11.80 -35.28 15.55
N ASP A 968 -12.08 -34.55 14.46
CA ASP A 968 -12.88 -35.03 13.32
C ASP A 968 -12.05 -35.27 12.04
N ASN A 969 -10.72 -35.14 12.12
CA ASN A 969 -9.78 -35.28 11.00
C ASN A 969 -10.06 -34.33 9.81
N THR A 970 -10.51 -33.10 10.09
CA THR A 970 -10.85 -32.10 9.06
C THR A 970 -9.82 -31.00 8.88
N LEU A 971 -8.74 -30.97 9.67
CA LEU A 971 -7.77 -29.87 9.64
C LEU A 971 -6.91 -29.82 8.37
N LEU A 972 -6.36 -30.95 7.93
CA LEU A 972 -5.37 -30.98 6.83
C LEU A 972 -5.78 -30.31 5.51
N PRO A 973 -7.06 -30.39 5.04
CA PRO A 973 -7.50 -29.63 3.86
C PRO A 973 -7.71 -28.13 4.13
N LYS A 974 -7.83 -27.71 5.39
CA LYS A 974 -8.06 -26.32 5.80
C LYS A 974 -6.77 -25.52 6.00
N VAL A 975 -5.62 -26.18 6.19
CA VAL A 975 -4.32 -25.50 6.37
C VAL A 975 -3.76 -25.02 5.04
N ASN A 976 -3.29 -23.77 5.02
CA ASN A 976 -2.51 -23.25 3.91
C ASN A 976 -1.07 -23.81 3.98
N LYS A 977 -0.71 -24.62 2.99
CA LYS A 977 0.55 -25.38 2.95
C LYS A 977 1.71 -24.62 2.28
N GLU A 978 1.56 -23.33 2.00
CA GLU A 978 2.60 -22.56 1.30
C GLU A 978 3.89 -22.44 2.14
N ILE A 979 3.76 -22.29 3.46
CA ILE A 979 4.90 -22.01 4.35
C ILE A 979 5.04 -23.05 5.46
N VAL A 980 3.98 -23.32 6.21
CA VAL A 980 4.07 -24.14 7.42
C VAL A 980 4.19 -25.63 7.12
N LYS A 981 5.02 -26.31 7.89
CA LYS A 981 5.05 -27.77 8.02
C LYS A 981 4.00 -28.20 9.04
N ILE A 982 3.24 -29.24 8.71
CA ILE A 982 2.21 -29.82 9.58
C ILE A 982 2.78 -31.12 10.16
N GLN A 983 2.81 -31.26 11.48
CA GLN A 983 3.35 -32.45 12.13
C GLN A 983 2.55 -32.84 13.37
N ARG A 984 2.68 -34.09 13.80
CA ARG A 984 2.20 -34.53 15.12
C ARG A 984 3.14 -34.04 16.21
N LEU A 985 2.61 -33.85 17.40
CA LEU A 985 3.38 -33.32 18.54
C LEU A 985 4.22 -34.41 19.21
N THR A 986 5.47 -34.57 18.75
CA THR A 986 6.38 -35.62 19.24
C THR A 986 7.46 -35.10 20.18
N ALA A 987 7.83 -33.82 20.10
CA ALA A 987 8.88 -33.24 20.94
C ALA A 987 8.40 -33.05 22.40
N PRO A 988 9.13 -33.56 23.42
CA PRO A 988 8.72 -33.43 24.82
C PRO A 988 8.55 -31.97 25.30
N VAL A 989 9.41 -31.06 24.84
CA VAL A 989 9.30 -29.63 25.19
C VAL A 989 8.03 -29.02 24.59
N GLY A 990 7.66 -29.40 23.36
CA GLY A 990 6.42 -28.97 22.73
C GLY A 990 5.18 -29.51 23.45
N GLN A 991 5.22 -30.77 23.91
CA GLN A 991 4.16 -31.35 24.74
C GLN A 991 4.00 -30.59 26.07
N MET A 992 5.11 -30.23 26.71
CA MET A 992 5.11 -29.44 27.93
C MET A 992 4.54 -28.04 27.69
N GLN A 993 4.94 -27.36 26.61
CA GLN A 993 4.40 -26.04 26.26
C GLN A 993 2.88 -26.09 26.07
N LEU A 994 2.38 -27.06 25.29
CA LEU A 994 0.95 -27.23 25.07
C LEU A 994 0.21 -27.50 26.40
N LYS A 995 0.71 -28.45 27.20
CA LYS A 995 0.08 -28.83 28.47
C LYS A 995 0.00 -27.64 29.43
N SER A 996 1.10 -26.90 29.60
CA SER A 996 1.16 -25.72 30.48
C SER A 996 0.17 -24.63 30.05
N LEU A 997 0.01 -24.38 28.75
CA LEU A 997 -0.96 -23.40 28.24
C LEU A 997 -2.41 -23.85 28.51
N ILE A 998 -2.71 -25.14 28.37
CA ILE A 998 -4.04 -25.69 28.67
C ILE A 998 -4.31 -25.68 30.18
N GLU A 999 -3.33 -26.00 31.02
CA GLU A 999 -3.43 -25.88 32.48
C GLU A 999 -3.71 -24.43 32.91
N ALA A 1000 -3.01 -23.46 32.32
CA ALA A 1000 -3.30 -22.05 32.54
C ALA A 1000 -4.71 -21.67 32.08
N HIS A 1001 -5.12 -22.11 30.89
CA HIS A 1001 -6.48 -21.89 30.38
C HIS A 1001 -7.53 -22.42 31.34
N VAL A 1002 -7.41 -23.66 31.81
CA VAL A 1002 -8.35 -24.26 32.77
C VAL A 1002 -8.34 -23.50 34.10
N GLY A 1003 -7.17 -23.20 34.64
CA GLY A 1003 -7.03 -22.47 35.91
C GLY A 1003 -7.66 -21.07 35.87
N LYS A 1004 -7.64 -20.41 34.71
CA LYS A 1004 -8.15 -19.04 34.53
C LYS A 1004 -9.62 -18.99 34.09
N THR A 1005 -10.08 -19.98 33.33
CA THR A 1005 -11.40 -19.95 32.69
C THR A 1005 -12.41 -20.96 33.24
N GLY A 1006 -11.95 -21.98 33.96
CA GLY A 1006 -12.78 -23.11 34.34
C GLY A 1006 -13.27 -23.95 33.15
N SER A 1007 -12.53 -23.94 32.03
CA SER A 1007 -12.90 -24.65 30.80
C SER A 1007 -13.14 -26.15 31.04
N SER A 1008 -14.35 -26.60 30.71
CA SER A 1008 -14.74 -28.03 30.68
C SER A 1008 -13.94 -28.79 29.63
N LYS A 1009 -13.80 -28.23 28.43
CA LYS A 1009 -13.04 -28.82 27.33
C LYS A 1009 -11.56 -29.00 27.68
N GLY A 1010 -10.92 -27.95 28.20
CA GLY A 1010 -9.54 -28.02 28.67
C GLY A 1010 -9.36 -29.04 29.80
N SER A 1011 -10.31 -29.10 30.75
CA SER A 1011 -10.27 -30.07 31.86
C SER A 1011 -10.37 -31.51 31.38
N ALA A 1012 -11.22 -31.79 30.38
CA ALA A 1012 -11.34 -33.10 29.77
C ALA A 1012 -10.03 -33.52 29.07
N ILE A 1013 -9.43 -32.60 28.30
CA ILE A 1013 -8.14 -32.84 27.61
C ILE A 1013 -7.03 -33.17 28.61
N LEU A 1014 -6.91 -32.43 29.72
CA LEU A 1014 -5.89 -32.68 30.73
C LEU A 1014 -6.10 -34.02 31.46
N LYS A 1015 -7.36 -34.39 31.72
CA LYS A 1015 -7.70 -35.65 32.37
C LYS A 1015 -7.40 -36.87 31.49
N GLU A 1016 -7.62 -36.76 30.19
CA GLU A 1016 -7.40 -37.81 29.19
C GLU A 1016 -6.25 -37.48 28.23
N TRP A 1017 -5.16 -36.92 28.78
CA TRP A 1017 -4.05 -36.37 28.00
C TRP A 1017 -3.48 -37.33 26.96
N ASP A 1018 -3.24 -38.59 27.34
CA ASP A 1018 -2.67 -39.60 26.43
C ASP A 1018 -3.62 -39.96 25.26
N THR A 1019 -4.93 -39.74 25.43
CA THR A 1019 -5.93 -39.91 24.37
C THR A 1019 -5.99 -38.71 23.44
N TYR A 1020 -5.90 -37.49 23.99
CA TYR A 1020 -6.00 -36.26 23.21
C TYR A 1020 -4.70 -35.85 22.52
N LEU A 1021 -3.54 -36.11 23.12
CA LEU A 1021 -2.24 -35.69 22.59
C LEU A 1021 -2.01 -36.12 21.13
N PRO A 1022 -2.30 -37.37 20.71
CA PRO A 1022 -2.17 -37.80 19.32
C PRO A 1022 -3.10 -37.07 18.33
N LEU A 1023 -4.17 -36.43 18.82
CA LEU A 1023 -5.14 -35.69 18.01
C LEU A 1023 -4.70 -34.26 17.70
N PHE A 1024 -3.73 -33.72 18.45
CA PHE A 1024 -3.17 -32.42 18.15
C PHE A 1024 -2.29 -32.44 16.90
N TRP A 1025 -2.38 -31.36 16.14
CA TRP A 1025 -1.44 -30.99 15.09
C TRP A 1025 -0.63 -29.80 15.55
N GLN A 1026 0.67 -29.84 15.28
CA GLN A 1026 1.59 -28.73 15.44
C GLN A 1026 1.88 -28.13 14.06
N LEU A 1027 1.64 -26.83 13.91
CA LEU A 1027 2.00 -26.07 12.71
C LEU A 1027 3.31 -25.32 12.96
N VAL A 1028 4.33 -25.66 12.17
CA VAL A 1028 5.71 -25.21 12.36
C VAL A 1028 6.18 -24.48 11.10
N PRO A 1029 6.38 -23.16 11.12
CA PRO A 1029 7.02 -22.47 10.02
C PRO A 1029 8.51 -22.82 9.96
N PRO A 1030 9.18 -22.72 8.79
CA PRO A 1030 10.59 -23.13 8.64
C PRO A 1030 11.56 -22.41 9.58
N SER A 1031 11.19 -21.23 10.09
CA SER A 1031 12.00 -20.49 11.06
C SER A 1031 12.06 -21.13 12.45
N GLU A 1032 11.15 -22.06 12.76
CA GLU A 1032 11.03 -22.73 14.06
C GLU A 1032 11.32 -24.23 13.97
N GLU A 1033 11.74 -24.74 12.80
CA GLU A 1033 11.94 -26.19 12.59
C GLU A 1033 12.98 -26.77 13.55
N ASP A 1034 14.00 -25.99 13.90
CA ASP A 1034 15.06 -26.37 14.83
C ASP A 1034 14.78 -25.94 16.28
N SER A 1035 13.57 -25.47 16.61
CA SER A 1035 13.21 -25.13 17.99
C SER A 1035 13.04 -26.39 18.85
N PRO A 1036 13.37 -26.34 20.16
CA PRO A 1036 13.16 -27.46 21.08
C PRO A 1036 11.71 -27.98 21.09
N GLU A 1037 10.75 -27.07 20.89
CA GLU A 1037 9.32 -27.37 20.88
C GLU A 1037 8.87 -28.12 19.62
N ALA A 1038 9.59 -27.97 18.50
CA ALA A 1038 9.26 -28.60 17.22
C ALA A 1038 10.13 -29.81 16.89
N CYS A 1039 11.37 -29.87 17.38
CA CYS A 1039 12.34 -30.92 17.04
C CYS A 1039 12.63 -31.85 18.23
N ALA A 1040 12.24 -33.12 18.10
CA ALA A 1040 12.49 -34.15 19.13
C ALA A 1040 13.97 -34.53 19.29
N ASP A 1041 14.82 -34.27 18.29
CA ASP A 1041 16.25 -34.59 18.30
C ASP A 1041 17.15 -33.40 18.69
N TYR A 1042 16.57 -32.29 19.16
CA TYR A 1042 17.29 -31.06 19.49
C TYR A 1042 18.53 -31.30 20.38
N GLU A 1043 18.43 -32.19 21.37
CA GLU A 1043 19.54 -32.54 22.29
C GLU A 1043 20.71 -33.27 21.62
N LYS A 1044 20.51 -33.92 20.45
CA LYS A 1044 21.59 -34.64 19.73
C LYS A 1044 22.39 -33.74 18.79
N THR A 1045 21.84 -32.59 18.39
CA THR A 1045 22.41 -31.71 17.36
C THR A 1045 23.29 -30.59 17.88
N THR A 1046 23.40 -30.38 19.21
CA THR A 1046 24.14 -29.23 19.76
C THR A 1046 25.17 -29.58 20.84
N PRO A 1047 26.30 -30.24 20.52
CA PRO A 1047 27.50 -30.11 21.32
C PRO A 1047 28.30 -28.89 20.83
N GLY A 1048 28.03 -27.72 21.44
CA GLY A 1048 28.94 -26.58 21.41
C GLY A 1048 28.51 -25.38 20.58
N GLN A 1049 27.61 -24.56 21.11
CA GLN A 1049 27.67 -23.09 21.12
C GLN A 1049 26.33 -22.54 21.61
N VAL A 1050 26.23 -22.29 22.92
CA VAL A 1050 25.19 -21.39 23.45
C VAL A 1050 25.89 -20.44 24.42
N SER A 1051 26.19 -19.24 23.94
CA SER A 1051 26.35 -18.08 24.82
C SER A 1051 24.98 -17.45 24.99
N LEU A 1052 24.56 -17.28 26.25
CA LEU A 1052 23.34 -16.59 26.68
C LEU A 1052 23.15 -15.23 25.99
N GLN A 1053 22.30 -15.19 24.97
CA GLN A 1053 21.61 -14.01 24.48
C GLN A 1053 20.18 -14.39 24.07
N SER A 1054 19.35 -14.64 25.07
CA SER A 1054 17.89 -14.54 24.95
C SER A 1054 17.32 -14.14 26.32
N ALA A 1055 17.21 -12.83 26.51
CA ALA A 1055 16.33 -12.17 27.46
C ALA A 1055 15.80 -10.92 26.73
#